data_AF-A0A2T9KB35-F1
#
_entry.id   AF-A0A2T9KB35-F1
#
_cell.length_a   1.000
_cell.length_b   1.000
_cell.length_c   1.000
_cell.angle_alpha   90.00
_cell.angle_beta   90.00
_cell.angle_gamma   90.00
#
_symmetry.space_group_name_H-M   'P 1'
#
loop_
_entity.id
_entity.type
_entity.pdbx_description
1 polymer ?
#
loop_
_entity_poly.entity_id
_entity_poly.type
_entity_poly.pdbx_seq_one_letter_code
_entity_poly.pdbx_strand_id
1 'polypeptide(L)'
;MITFDTSSLLSYYQAKLGVGTAASALSTGTTSTSTAKQGIPAAPWTTVTTEPSDLVKAALNGRKFVDEGAAEAAAPGVKGDYKKLFSAYQALNTLTAIANRASEKNVSDSEIKRLQTALTKGLTELTNYIQNANTDGMRLTTGAAMTQDKSKVGVPKNVYGYVTNTLYSGQFDDEVPAFKGDQKFTMSVTKFGETQNLTMDLAEMGATPRTMSNVVSFFNGKLQAAGYNTTFAVERTPGVERTTTVNGQTVKLPATGDDFALRIRGDSIEKLNFTAPAAKPAVYITTEAGNPDPDKDTKTDDAVIENTLTKYGTGSAAGTAGAKVFSDTLEGTVAKVHKTVTGSDGSIYVLADVEKSVESQTIKGDQDVALLKYDSAGKLLYARSLGAADTATGYSIAVSDDGKVAIAGSVAGTLNGATTGPINSDSNGTVTDSFVSLYDANGDEAWTVRRGGLLEDEATAVAFGEDGVVYVAGRTKSDLPGATGSASQGGYDNYLTGFATDIAGTPKALFTTHFGSAENDTVSGLVVDGGKVIVASKEGSQAKLRSFDVATTVVTENRTSLNSAGIYETKAVTYTKAATMNVGAVRDLGTLKGGDIAGLTIDNGQLYVGGYTTNGELSVGNVTKAASGGSDGFVARISLDLTDTADDTMAYYGGTGDDTVTGMAVSNGQVWLVGAAGKDLAGLPTVGQKDGYVAQIDMDSGAATWEQRLTGKDGYATPTSIAVDASGSSALDVFGLPRGAMNYVQSDKIVSATSARPGDTFQIRTRERGPLTTITIGANDTLETLADKIRRASGSAAKVSITSDGNMRKLSITPAFKTSTVEILPGKGDSNVLDALGLASGVVRNTKTEGGRTVSADGKGPVYGLKLNLDMSLADAESRATTADLLKSATAAIRNAYREMADIANGVKVDSSSTKSNTTGTAPAYLTNQIANYQAALDRLTGG
;
A
#
# COMPACT_ATOMS: atom_id res chain seq x y z
N MET A 1 -31.23 -7.40 60.47
CA MET A 1 -31.05 -8.84 60.21
C MET A 1 -32.17 -9.27 59.29
N ILE A 2 -31.85 -9.62 58.05
CA ILE A 2 -32.79 -10.23 57.12
C ILE A 2 -32.21 -11.60 56.82
N THR A 3 -32.92 -12.63 57.28
CA THR A 3 -32.61 -14.05 57.11
C THR A 3 -32.86 -14.47 55.67
N PHE A 4 -31.86 -15.09 55.04
CA PHE A 4 -31.99 -15.73 53.73
C PHE A 4 -32.67 -17.09 53.87
N ASP A 5 -33.74 -17.30 53.12
CA ASP A 5 -34.40 -18.60 52.98
C ASP A 5 -33.61 -19.47 51.98
N THR A 6 -33.00 -20.54 52.49
CA THR A 6 -32.12 -21.45 51.75
C THR A 6 -32.87 -22.51 50.95
N SER A 7 -34.21 -22.55 51.03
CA SER A 7 -35.04 -23.58 50.39
C SER A 7 -35.10 -23.48 48.85
N SER A 8 -34.95 -22.27 48.30
CA SER A 8 -34.99 -22.01 46.85
C SER A 8 -33.66 -22.32 46.14
N LEU A 9 -32.53 -22.18 46.84
CA LEU A 9 -31.22 -22.61 46.36
C LEU A 9 -31.08 -24.14 46.35
N LEU A 10 -31.71 -24.82 47.31
CA LEU A 10 -31.71 -26.28 47.38
C LEU A 10 -32.56 -26.92 46.27
N SER A 11 -33.71 -26.33 45.95
CA SER A 11 -34.59 -26.81 44.87
C SER A 11 -34.03 -26.52 43.47
N TYR A 12 -33.27 -25.43 43.29
CA TYR A 12 -32.49 -25.18 42.07
C TYR A 12 -31.35 -26.19 41.87
N TYR A 13 -30.64 -26.57 42.95
CA TYR A 13 -29.58 -27.58 42.87
C TYR A 13 -30.14 -29.00 42.64
N GLN A 14 -31.27 -29.35 43.24
CA GLN A 14 -31.91 -30.65 43.05
C GLN A 14 -32.50 -30.83 41.64
N ALA A 15 -33.01 -29.76 41.02
CA ALA A 15 -33.48 -29.78 39.63
C ALA A 15 -32.33 -29.96 38.61
N LYS A 16 -31.11 -29.53 38.96
CA LYS A 16 -29.92 -29.65 38.09
C LYS A 16 -29.19 -31.00 38.21
N LEU A 17 -29.44 -31.76 39.28
CA LEU A 17 -28.80 -33.05 39.55
C LEU A 17 -29.67 -34.28 39.24
N GLY A 18 -30.93 -34.11 38.84
CA GLY A 18 -31.74 -35.22 38.31
C GLY A 18 -31.93 -36.41 39.27
N VAL A 19 -32.02 -36.17 40.59
CA VAL A 19 -32.32 -37.20 41.58
C VAL A 19 -33.77 -37.01 42.04
N GLY A 20 -34.69 -37.71 41.37
CA GLY A 20 -36.05 -37.88 41.88
C GLY A 20 -36.05 -38.96 42.97
N THR A 21 -36.36 -38.59 44.21
CA THR A 21 -36.68 -39.55 45.26
C THR A 21 -38.07 -40.13 45.02
N ALA A 22 -38.12 -41.44 44.83
CA ALA A 22 -39.34 -42.21 44.66
C ALA A 22 -40.13 -42.32 45.97
N ALA A 23 -41.44 -42.06 45.90
CA ALA A 23 -42.42 -42.58 46.85
C ALA A 23 -43.41 -43.45 46.06
N SER A 24 -43.55 -44.71 46.48
CA SER A 24 -44.29 -45.80 45.84
C SER A 24 -45.76 -45.50 45.53
N ALA A 25 -46.17 -45.87 44.32
CA ALA A 25 -47.48 -46.45 44.07
C ALA A 25 -47.28 -47.68 43.16
N LEU A 26 -47.72 -48.85 43.64
CA LEU A 26 -47.71 -50.10 42.88
C LEU A 26 -48.70 -50.04 41.72
N SER A 27 -48.24 -50.33 40.50
CA SER A 27 -49.01 -51.17 39.57
C SER A 27 -48.10 -51.78 38.50
N THR A 28 -48.24 -53.09 38.37
CA THR A 28 -47.64 -54.04 37.42
C THR A 28 -47.73 -53.65 35.95
N GLY A 29 -46.68 -53.99 35.17
CA GLY A 29 -46.86 -54.31 33.74
C GLY A 29 -45.78 -53.83 32.77
N THR A 30 -44.87 -54.74 32.43
CA THR A 30 -44.32 -54.97 31.08
C THR A 30 -43.27 -53.98 30.51
N THR A 31 -42.04 -54.49 30.50
CA THR A 31 -40.89 -54.23 29.62
C THR A 31 -41.11 -53.38 28.36
N SER A 32 -40.39 -52.26 28.28
CA SER A 32 -39.87 -51.70 27.03
C SER A 32 -38.37 -51.46 27.19
N THR A 33 -37.57 -52.17 26.41
CA THR A 33 -36.11 -52.00 26.28
C THR A 33 -35.77 -50.58 25.83
N SER A 34 -35.28 -49.74 26.74
CA SER A 34 -34.61 -48.49 26.37
C SER A 34 -33.18 -48.78 25.95
N THR A 35 -32.84 -48.43 24.72
CA THR A 35 -31.46 -48.35 24.23
C THR A 35 -30.61 -47.47 25.16
N ALA A 36 -29.40 -47.94 25.46
CA ALA A 36 -28.46 -47.29 26.36
C ALA A 36 -28.11 -45.85 25.92
N LYS A 37 -28.17 -44.88 26.84
CA LYS A 37 -27.57 -43.53 26.67
C LYS A 37 -26.08 -43.70 26.38
N GLN A 38 -25.61 -43.26 25.21
CA GLN A 38 -24.16 -43.10 24.98
C GLN A 38 -23.62 -42.04 25.95
N GLY A 39 -22.57 -42.39 26.70
CA GLY A 39 -21.98 -41.51 27.71
C GLY A 39 -21.33 -40.27 27.09
N ILE A 40 -21.98 -39.11 27.25
CA ILE A 40 -21.41 -37.81 26.90
C ILE A 40 -20.43 -37.43 28.02
N PRO A 41 -19.15 -37.18 27.72
CA PRO A 41 -18.19 -36.75 28.73
C PRO A 41 -18.58 -35.39 29.34
N ALA A 42 -18.10 -35.06 30.54
CA ALA A 42 -18.27 -33.72 31.08
C ALA A 42 -17.50 -32.70 30.23
N ALA A 43 -18.07 -31.50 30.07
CA ALA A 43 -17.42 -30.42 29.34
C ALA A 43 -16.09 -30.07 30.02
N PRO A 44 -14.95 -30.24 29.35
CA PRO A 44 -13.68 -30.37 30.06
C PRO A 44 -13.13 -29.03 30.59
N TRP A 45 -13.67 -27.90 30.13
CA TRP A 45 -13.42 -26.56 30.68
C TRP A 45 -14.21 -26.25 31.96
N THR A 46 -14.97 -27.20 32.50
CA THR A 46 -15.68 -27.03 33.78
C THR A 46 -14.97 -27.69 34.96
N THR A 47 -13.94 -28.50 34.72
CA THR A 47 -13.28 -29.34 35.74
C THR A 47 -11.77 -29.22 35.81
N VAL A 48 -11.11 -28.60 34.80
CA VAL A 48 -9.64 -28.47 34.74
C VAL A 48 -9.28 -26.99 34.66
N THR A 49 -8.73 -26.43 35.74
CA THR A 49 -8.18 -25.06 35.79
C THR A 49 -6.67 -25.13 35.97
N THR A 50 -5.91 -24.96 34.88
CA THR A 50 -4.46 -24.68 34.95
C THR A 50 -4.25 -23.18 34.94
N GLU A 51 -3.36 -22.69 35.80
CA GLU A 51 -3.02 -21.26 35.86
C GLU A 51 -2.44 -20.78 34.52
N PRO A 52 -2.88 -19.63 33.97
CA PRO A 52 -2.40 -19.11 32.69
C PRO A 52 -0.88 -18.95 32.62
N SER A 53 -0.23 -18.54 33.72
CA SER A 53 1.22 -18.40 33.78
C SER A 53 1.97 -19.73 33.59
N ASP A 54 1.38 -20.84 34.02
CA ASP A 54 2.00 -22.16 33.88
C ASP A 54 1.86 -22.69 32.45
N LEU A 55 0.78 -22.33 31.76
CA LEU A 55 0.60 -22.59 30.32
C LEU A 55 1.65 -21.85 29.49
N VAL A 56 1.89 -20.56 29.78
CA VAL A 56 2.92 -19.77 29.10
C VAL A 56 4.31 -20.35 29.35
N LYS A 57 4.66 -20.67 30.60
CA LYS A 57 5.94 -21.32 30.94
C LYS A 57 6.10 -22.65 30.20
N ALA A 58 5.07 -23.49 30.18
CA ALA A 58 5.09 -24.76 29.49
C ALA A 58 5.33 -24.60 27.97
N ALA A 59 4.66 -23.63 27.34
CA ALA A 59 4.82 -23.32 25.93
C ALA A 59 6.23 -22.81 25.60
N LEU A 60 6.75 -21.87 26.40
CA LEU A 60 8.11 -21.33 26.25
C LEU A 60 9.20 -22.40 26.49
N ASN A 61 8.92 -23.41 27.31
CA ASN A 61 9.78 -24.58 27.52
C ASN A 61 9.61 -25.66 26.44
N GLY A 62 8.83 -25.39 25.39
CA GLY A 62 8.74 -26.25 24.21
C GLY A 62 7.78 -27.43 24.33
N ARG A 63 6.88 -27.47 25.33
CA ARG A 63 5.81 -28.48 25.37
C ARG A 63 4.95 -28.43 24.09
N LYS A 64 4.40 -29.58 23.71
CA LYS A 64 3.42 -29.69 22.63
C LYS A 64 2.15 -28.94 23.01
N PHE A 65 1.56 -28.23 22.04
CA PHE A 65 0.30 -27.53 22.21
C PHE A 65 -0.90 -28.47 22.06
N VAL A 66 -0.76 -29.49 21.22
CA VAL A 66 -1.80 -30.48 20.95
C VAL A 66 -1.34 -31.86 21.44
N ASP A 67 -2.00 -32.36 22.48
CA ASP A 67 -1.71 -33.68 23.05
C ASP A 67 -3.01 -34.41 23.42
N GLU A 68 -3.41 -35.37 22.58
CA GLU A 68 -4.61 -36.18 22.84
C GLU A 68 -4.48 -37.07 24.08
N GLY A 69 -3.25 -37.48 24.44
CA GLY A 69 -3.00 -38.32 25.62
C GLY A 69 -3.15 -37.51 26.90
N ALA A 70 -2.65 -36.27 26.90
CA ALA A 70 -2.90 -35.32 27.99
C ALA A 70 -4.39 -34.95 28.10
N ALA A 71 -5.08 -34.81 26.96
CA ALA A 71 -6.53 -34.58 26.94
C ALA A 71 -7.31 -35.77 27.54
N GLU A 72 -6.93 -37.01 27.23
CA GLU A 72 -7.56 -38.20 27.81
C GLU A 72 -7.27 -38.34 29.31
N ALA A 73 -6.04 -38.04 29.75
CA ALA A 73 -5.66 -38.03 31.16
C ALA A 73 -6.42 -36.97 31.97
N ALA A 74 -6.63 -35.78 31.39
CA ALA A 74 -7.35 -34.68 32.04
C ALA A 74 -8.87 -34.88 32.08
N ALA A 75 -9.43 -35.75 31.22
CA ALA A 75 -10.84 -36.10 31.20
C ALA A 75 -11.04 -37.60 30.88
N PRO A 76 -10.87 -38.48 31.88
CA PRO A 76 -10.96 -39.93 31.70
C PRO A 76 -12.31 -40.35 31.11
N GLY A 77 -12.28 -41.07 29.97
CA GLY A 77 -13.48 -41.54 29.26
C GLY A 77 -13.91 -40.71 28.06
N VAL A 78 -13.25 -39.58 27.78
CA VAL A 78 -13.45 -38.82 26.53
C VAL A 78 -12.93 -39.63 25.33
N LYS A 79 -13.81 -39.94 24.36
CA LYS A 79 -13.48 -40.72 23.15
C LYS A 79 -13.97 -40.03 21.87
N GLY A 80 -13.45 -40.47 20.73
CA GLY A 80 -13.89 -40.00 19.41
C GLY A 80 -13.71 -38.49 19.23
N ASP A 81 -14.71 -37.83 18.64
CA ASP A 81 -14.70 -36.41 18.31
C ASP A 81 -14.57 -35.50 19.55
N TYR A 82 -15.11 -35.90 20.70
CA TYR A 82 -14.98 -35.15 21.95
C TYR A 82 -13.52 -35.00 22.40
N LYS A 83 -12.68 -36.02 22.16
CA LYS A 83 -11.24 -35.98 22.49
C LYS A 83 -10.51 -34.96 21.62
N LYS A 84 -10.92 -34.88 20.36
CA LYS A 84 -10.33 -33.97 19.38
C LYS A 84 -10.68 -32.52 19.68
N LEU A 85 -11.96 -32.27 19.99
CA LEU A 85 -12.41 -30.96 20.45
C LEU A 85 -11.71 -30.53 21.74
N PHE A 86 -11.47 -31.44 22.68
CA PHE A 86 -10.76 -31.10 23.90
C PHE A 86 -9.28 -30.78 23.66
N SER A 87 -8.60 -31.56 22.82
CA SER A 87 -7.20 -31.31 22.46
C SER A 87 -7.03 -29.95 21.76
N ALA A 88 -7.94 -29.61 20.84
CA ALA A 88 -7.98 -28.30 20.20
C ALA A 88 -8.26 -27.17 21.21
N TYR A 89 -9.16 -27.40 22.18
CA TYR A 89 -9.44 -26.44 23.25
C TYR A 89 -8.21 -26.16 24.13
N GLN A 90 -7.46 -27.20 24.53
CA GLN A 90 -6.26 -27.03 25.35
C GLN A 90 -5.17 -26.21 24.62
N ALA A 91 -4.98 -26.49 23.33
CA ALA A 91 -4.08 -25.71 22.48
C ALA A 91 -4.51 -24.24 22.43
N LEU A 92 -5.78 -23.97 22.14
CA LEU A 92 -6.34 -22.60 22.09
C LEU A 92 -6.26 -21.88 23.44
N ASN A 93 -6.45 -22.58 24.55
CA ASN A 93 -6.32 -22.01 25.89
C ASN A 93 -4.87 -21.58 26.17
N THR A 94 -3.90 -22.39 25.76
CA THR A 94 -2.46 -22.07 25.87
C THR A 94 -2.11 -20.87 24.98
N LEU A 95 -2.58 -20.85 23.73
CA LEU A 95 -2.38 -19.72 22.81
C LEU A 95 -3.00 -18.42 23.34
N THR A 96 -4.20 -18.51 23.94
CA THR A 96 -4.86 -17.37 24.57
C THR A 96 -4.06 -16.83 25.75
N ALA A 97 -3.45 -17.73 26.56
CA ALA A 97 -2.58 -17.32 27.66
C ALA A 97 -1.31 -16.59 27.16
N ILE A 98 -0.74 -17.02 26.03
CA ILE A 98 0.39 -16.33 25.38
C ILE A 98 0.00 -14.92 24.93
N ALA A 99 -1.13 -14.79 24.22
CA ALA A 99 -1.62 -13.49 23.74
C ALA A 99 -1.95 -12.53 24.90
N ASN A 100 -2.56 -13.05 25.98
CA ASN A 100 -2.83 -12.26 27.17
C ASN A 100 -1.54 -11.81 27.87
N ARG A 101 -0.54 -12.69 28.00
CA ARG A 101 0.77 -12.30 28.57
C ARG A 101 1.43 -11.21 27.75
N ALA A 102 1.38 -11.28 26.42
CA ALA A 102 1.92 -10.22 25.57
C ALA A 102 1.18 -8.88 25.71
N SER A 103 -0.08 -8.91 26.17
CA SER A 103 -0.92 -7.73 26.36
C SER A 103 -0.78 -7.08 27.75
N GLU A 104 0.03 -7.66 28.65
CA GLU A 104 0.27 -7.09 29.97
C GLU A 104 1.17 -5.85 29.90
N LYS A 105 1.05 -4.97 30.91
CA LYS A 105 1.94 -3.80 31.01
C LYS A 105 3.37 -4.23 31.32
N ASN A 106 4.35 -3.52 30.75
CA ASN A 106 5.78 -3.70 30.99
C ASN A 106 6.38 -5.04 30.51
N VAL A 107 5.84 -5.60 29.42
CA VAL A 107 6.46 -6.73 28.71
C VAL A 107 7.51 -6.18 27.76
N SER A 108 8.74 -6.68 27.80
CA SER A 108 9.82 -6.19 26.92
C SER A 108 9.67 -6.71 25.49
N ASP A 109 10.19 -6.00 24.50
CA ASP A 109 10.17 -6.43 23.08
C ASP A 109 10.84 -7.80 22.87
N SER A 110 11.88 -8.08 23.64
CA SER A 110 12.54 -9.39 23.66
C SER A 110 11.64 -10.52 24.17
N GLU A 111 10.74 -10.23 25.11
CA GLU A 111 9.74 -11.19 25.58
C GLU A 111 8.61 -11.32 24.56
N ILE A 112 8.14 -10.22 23.96
CA ILE A 112 7.14 -10.23 22.87
C ILE A 112 7.62 -11.12 21.72
N LYS A 113 8.89 -10.98 21.28
CA LYS A 113 9.46 -11.84 20.22
C LYS A 113 9.43 -13.33 20.60
N ARG A 114 9.75 -13.69 21.84
CA ARG A 114 9.68 -15.10 22.32
C ARG A 114 8.23 -15.62 22.37
N LEU A 115 7.29 -14.78 22.80
CA LEU A 115 5.87 -15.10 22.82
C LEU A 115 5.32 -15.28 21.40
N GLN A 116 5.75 -14.44 20.46
CA GLN A 116 5.41 -14.56 19.03
C GLN A 116 5.89 -15.90 18.47
N THR A 117 7.15 -16.31 18.71
CA THR A 117 7.65 -17.62 18.28
C THR A 117 6.81 -18.77 18.85
N ALA A 118 6.42 -18.70 20.13
CA ALA A 118 5.58 -19.71 20.75
C ALA A 118 4.16 -19.74 20.16
N LEU A 119 3.57 -18.57 19.89
CA LEU A 119 2.27 -18.42 19.23
C LEU A 119 2.29 -19.07 17.85
N THR A 120 3.25 -18.73 16.99
CA THR A 120 3.39 -19.27 15.63
C THR A 120 3.56 -20.80 15.65
N LYS A 121 4.38 -21.32 16.57
CA LYS A 121 4.56 -22.77 16.74
C LYS A 121 3.24 -23.46 17.12
N GLY A 122 2.52 -22.93 18.10
CA GLY A 122 1.27 -23.53 18.56
C GLY A 122 0.13 -23.42 17.54
N LEU A 123 0.04 -22.31 16.79
CA LEU A 123 -0.88 -22.16 15.67
C LEU A 123 -0.58 -23.18 14.55
N THR A 124 0.70 -23.41 14.25
CA THR A 124 1.12 -24.43 13.27
C THR A 124 0.73 -25.84 13.72
N GLU A 125 0.99 -26.18 14.97
CA GLU A 125 0.64 -27.49 15.54
C GLU A 125 -0.88 -27.72 15.54
N LEU A 126 -1.65 -26.73 15.99
CA LEU A 126 -3.11 -26.76 15.99
C LEU A 126 -3.70 -26.84 14.58
N THR A 127 -3.13 -26.08 13.64
CA THR A 127 -3.55 -26.08 12.23
C THR A 127 -3.36 -27.45 11.60
N ASN A 128 -2.17 -28.04 11.76
CA ASN A 128 -1.87 -29.39 11.29
C ASN A 128 -2.78 -30.43 11.93
N TYR A 129 -3.08 -30.29 13.22
CA TYR A 129 -4.00 -31.18 13.91
C TYR A 129 -5.42 -31.12 13.33
N ILE A 130 -6.00 -29.92 13.20
CA ILE A 130 -7.36 -29.72 12.69
C ILE A 130 -7.48 -30.20 11.25
N GLN A 131 -6.51 -29.89 10.40
CA GLN A 131 -6.53 -30.29 8.98
C GLN A 131 -6.51 -31.81 8.79
N ASN A 132 -5.95 -32.55 9.75
CA ASN A 132 -5.83 -34.01 9.71
C ASN A 132 -6.86 -34.74 10.59
N ALA A 133 -7.54 -34.03 11.51
CA ALA A 133 -8.53 -34.60 12.41
C ALA A 133 -9.62 -35.36 11.64
N ASN A 134 -9.98 -36.56 12.11
CA ASN A 134 -11.12 -37.31 11.59
C ASN A 134 -12.32 -37.02 12.46
N THR A 135 -13.40 -36.50 11.93
CA THR A 135 -14.62 -36.30 12.72
C THR A 135 -15.77 -37.03 12.08
N ASP A 136 -16.47 -37.85 12.87
CA ASP A 136 -17.54 -38.72 12.36
C ASP A 136 -18.86 -37.94 12.23
N GLY A 137 -19.07 -36.89 13.05
CA GLY A 137 -20.32 -36.13 13.11
C GLY A 137 -20.24 -34.66 12.66
N MET A 138 -19.06 -34.14 12.33
CA MET A 138 -18.85 -32.74 12.00
C MET A 138 -17.64 -32.53 11.10
N ARG A 139 -17.35 -31.29 10.75
CA ARG A 139 -16.09 -30.88 10.19
C ARG A 139 -15.54 -29.66 10.91
N LEU A 140 -14.25 -29.69 11.23
CA LEU A 140 -13.50 -28.52 11.69
C LEU A 140 -12.68 -27.95 10.53
N THR A 141 -12.60 -26.63 10.44
CA THR A 141 -11.66 -25.95 9.54
C THR A 141 -10.98 -24.82 10.29
N THR A 142 -9.70 -24.60 9.97
CA THR A 142 -8.93 -23.51 10.57
C THR A 142 -9.44 -22.17 10.10
N GLY A 143 -9.91 -22.07 8.86
CA GLY A 143 -10.51 -20.85 8.30
C GLY A 143 -11.96 -20.61 8.75
N ALA A 144 -12.68 -19.78 8.00
CA ALA A 144 -14.10 -19.49 8.23
C ALA A 144 -15.04 -20.59 7.69
N ALA A 145 -16.23 -20.73 8.27
CA ALA A 145 -17.34 -21.45 7.64
C ALA A 145 -18.22 -20.43 6.91
N MET A 146 -18.41 -20.59 5.60
CA MET A 146 -18.98 -19.59 4.71
C MET A 146 -20.00 -20.20 3.74
N THR A 147 -20.99 -19.42 3.32
CA THR A 147 -21.87 -19.77 2.18
C THR A 147 -21.36 -19.19 0.86
N GLN A 148 -20.55 -18.14 0.96
CA GLN A 148 -19.94 -17.41 -0.14
C GLN A 148 -18.62 -16.82 0.37
N ASP A 149 -17.58 -16.88 -0.44
CA ASP A 149 -16.39 -16.05 -0.26
C ASP A 149 -16.41 -14.95 -1.34
N LYS A 150 -16.21 -13.69 -0.95
CA LYS A 150 -16.24 -12.54 -1.83
C LYS A 150 -15.02 -11.69 -1.54
N SER A 151 -14.26 -11.38 -2.59
CA SER A 151 -13.06 -10.56 -2.47
C SER A 151 -13.41 -9.19 -1.89
N LYS A 152 -12.66 -8.77 -0.87
CA LYS A 152 -12.74 -7.40 -0.32
C LYS A 152 -12.02 -6.41 -1.24
N VAL A 153 -10.87 -6.81 -1.76
CA VAL A 153 -10.10 -6.10 -2.79
C VAL A 153 -10.71 -6.40 -4.16
N GLY A 154 -10.59 -5.45 -5.09
CA GLY A 154 -11.11 -5.61 -6.44
C GLY A 154 -10.15 -5.10 -7.49
N VAL A 155 -10.49 -5.31 -8.75
CA VAL A 155 -9.79 -4.75 -9.91
C VAL A 155 -10.59 -3.56 -10.44
N PRO A 156 -9.98 -2.40 -10.69
CA PRO A 156 -10.69 -1.23 -11.19
C PRO A 156 -11.37 -1.53 -12.53
N LYS A 157 -12.53 -0.92 -12.74
CA LYS A 157 -13.17 -0.85 -14.06
C LYS A 157 -12.73 0.45 -14.75
N ASN A 158 -12.83 0.50 -16.07
CA ASN A 158 -12.67 1.75 -16.79
C ASN A 158 -13.74 2.75 -16.33
N VAL A 159 -13.31 3.94 -15.90
CA VAL A 159 -14.19 5.02 -15.44
C VAL A 159 -14.07 6.16 -16.44
N TYR A 160 -15.14 6.41 -17.19
CA TYR A 160 -15.21 7.46 -18.20
C TYR A 160 -15.69 8.80 -17.61
N GLY A 161 -15.24 9.13 -16.40
CA GLY A 161 -15.70 10.28 -15.65
C GLY A 161 -14.54 11.02 -15.00
N TYR A 162 -14.59 12.35 -15.03
CA TYR A 162 -13.62 13.20 -14.36
C TYR A 162 -14.34 14.23 -13.50
N VAL A 163 -13.87 14.46 -12.29
CA VAL A 163 -14.29 15.55 -11.41
C VAL A 163 -13.01 16.29 -11.08
N THR A 164 -13.02 17.61 -11.30
CA THR A 164 -11.90 18.50 -11.01
C THR A 164 -11.82 18.78 -9.50
N ASN A 165 -10.73 19.39 -9.06
CA ASN A 165 -10.70 20.06 -7.76
C ASN A 165 -11.75 21.18 -7.70
N THR A 166 -12.08 21.64 -6.49
CA THR A 166 -12.97 22.78 -6.28
C THR A 166 -12.42 24.00 -7.01
N LEU A 167 -13.21 24.54 -7.94
CA LEU A 167 -12.84 25.72 -8.73
C LEU A 167 -13.37 27.01 -8.09
N TYR A 168 -14.47 26.90 -7.34
CA TYR A 168 -15.12 28.05 -6.73
C TYR A 168 -15.88 27.65 -5.47
N SER A 169 -15.78 28.47 -4.42
CA SER A 169 -16.58 28.37 -3.20
C SER A 169 -17.41 29.65 -3.06
N GLY A 170 -18.73 29.54 -3.03
CA GLY A 170 -19.62 30.72 -3.00
C GLY A 170 -21.09 30.40 -3.23
N GLN A 171 -21.85 31.33 -3.81
CA GLN A 171 -23.24 31.07 -4.21
C GLN A 171 -23.31 30.49 -5.62
N PHE A 172 -24.39 29.76 -5.90
CA PHE A 172 -24.56 29.04 -7.17
C PHE A 172 -24.59 29.96 -8.42
N ASP A 173 -25.17 31.16 -8.29
CA ASP A 173 -25.34 32.11 -9.39
C ASP A 173 -24.21 33.15 -9.49
N ASP A 174 -23.18 33.04 -8.65
CA ASP A 174 -22.05 33.97 -8.67
C ASP A 174 -21.18 33.76 -9.91
N GLU A 175 -20.64 34.86 -10.45
CA GLU A 175 -19.57 34.77 -11.45
C GLU A 175 -18.31 34.21 -10.80
N VAL A 176 -17.70 33.21 -11.44
CA VAL A 176 -16.45 32.63 -10.96
C VAL A 176 -15.31 33.60 -11.30
N PRO A 177 -14.58 34.15 -10.31
CA PRO A 177 -13.52 35.13 -10.57
C PRO A 177 -12.43 34.60 -11.50
N ALA A 178 -12.08 33.32 -11.37
CA ALA A 178 -11.07 32.67 -12.19
C ALA A 178 -11.47 32.60 -13.69
N PHE A 179 -12.76 32.62 -14.02
CA PHE A 179 -13.24 32.62 -15.41
C PHE A 179 -13.17 33.99 -16.09
N LYS A 180 -12.76 35.06 -15.37
CA LYS A 180 -12.58 36.39 -15.96
C LYS A 180 -11.30 36.46 -16.81
N GLY A 181 -11.28 37.37 -17.79
CA GLY A 181 -10.16 37.54 -18.72
C GLY A 181 -10.21 36.63 -19.94
N ASP A 182 -9.06 36.45 -20.59
CA ASP A 182 -8.87 35.58 -21.76
C ASP A 182 -8.67 34.13 -21.31
N GLN A 183 -9.78 33.43 -21.07
CA GLN A 183 -9.78 32.03 -20.65
C GLN A 183 -10.20 31.15 -21.82
N LYS A 184 -9.23 30.42 -22.37
CA LYS A 184 -9.45 29.49 -23.47
C LYS A 184 -8.53 28.27 -23.44
N PHE A 185 -9.06 27.14 -23.88
CA PHE A 185 -8.30 25.92 -24.11
C PHE A 185 -8.86 25.17 -25.33
N THR A 186 -8.16 24.13 -25.79
CA THR A 186 -8.65 23.23 -26.83
C THR A 186 -8.91 21.86 -26.24
N MET A 187 -10.09 21.31 -26.54
CA MET A 187 -10.45 19.93 -26.27
C MET A 187 -10.50 19.17 -27.60
N SER A 188 -9.58 18.23 -27.78
CA SER A 188 -9.60 17.29 -28.89
C SER A 188 -10.46 16.09 -28.50
N VAL A 189 -11.44 15.76 -29.33
CA VAL A 189 -12.29 14.57 -29.15
C VAL A 189 -12.04 13.62 -30.32
N THR A 190 -11.53 12.42 -30.02
CA THR A 190 -11.34 11.36 -31.02
C THR A 190 -12.44 10.32 -30.91
N LYS A 191 -13.16 10.07 -32.01
CA LYS A 191 -14.25 9.10 -32.12
C LYS A 191 -14.06 8.27 -33.39
N PHE A 192 -14.03 6.95 -33.27
CA PHE A 192 -13.74 6.02 -34.38
C PHE A 192 -12.46 6.34 -35.19
N GLY A 193 -11.45 6.92 -34.55
CA GLY A 193 -10.17 7.28 -35.16
C GLY A 193 -10.13 8.69 -35.78
N GLU A 194 -11.27 9.36 -35.92
CA GLU A 194 -11.33 10.75 -36.37
C GLU A 194 -11.24 11.70 -35.17
N THR A 195 -10.38 12.72 -35.26
CA THR A 195 -10.18 13.71 -34.18
C THR A 195 -10.68 15.07 -34.61
N GLN A 196 -11.53 15.70 -33.78
CA GLN A 196 -11.93 17.09 -33.94
C GLN A 196 -11.42 17.92 -32.76
N ASN A 197 -10.89 19.11 -33.07
CA ASN A 197 -10.45 20.07 -32.06
C ASN A 197 -11.57 21.09 -31.81
N LEU A 198 -12.03 21.14 -30.56
CA LEU A 198 -13.03 22.10 -30.09
C LEU A 198 -12.34 23.16 -29.23
N THR A 199 -12.25 24.39 -29.73
CA THR A 199 -11.76 25.51 -28.94
C THR A 199 -12.84 25.95 -27.95
N MET A 200 -12.52 25.94 -26.67
CA MET A 200 -13.38 26.36 -25.57
C MET A 200 -12.96 27.76 -25.12
N ASP A 201 -13.43 28.79 -25.82
CA ASP A 201 -13.10 30.21 -25.56
C ASP A 201 -14.26 30.93 -24.85
N LEU A 202 -14.06 31.35 -23.60
CA LEU A 202 -15.08 32.05 -22.83
C LEU A 202 -15.35 33.48 -23.33
N ALA A 203 -14.53 34.04 -24.22
CA ALA A 203 -14.83 35.31 -24.88
C ALA A 203 -16.06 35.21 -25.80
N GLU A 204 -16.33 34.04 -26.36
CA GLU A 204 -17.49 33.79 -27.23
C GLU A 204 -18.83 33.81 -26.46
N MET A 205 -18.82 33.80 -25.12
CA MET A 205 -20.03 33.95 -24.30
C MET A 205 -20.58 35.38 -24.29
N GLY A 206 -19.82 36.36 -24.80
CA GLY A 206 -20.23 37.76 -24.89
C GLY A 206 -20.58 38.35 -23.52
N ALA A 207 -21.78 38.93 -23.40
CA ALA A 207 -22.28 39.53 -22.16
C ALA A 207 -22.89 38.52 -21.17
N THR A 208 -22.90 37.22 -21.50
CA THR A 208 -23.44 36.17 -20.62
C THR A 208 -22.58 36.06 -19.37
N PRO A 209 -23.14 36.15 -18.15
CA PRO A 209 -22.37 36.03 -16.91
C PRO A 209 -21.61 34.70 -16.84
N ARG A 210 -20.35 34.73 -16.44
CA ARG A 210 -19.47 33.54 -16.38
C ARG A 210 -19.63 32.77 -15.06
N THR A 211 -20.85 32.32 -14.80
CA THR A 211 -21.18 31.40 -13.69
C THR A 211 -20.80 29.97 -14.05
N MET A 212 -20.68 29.08 -13.06
CA MET A 212 -20.41 27.65 -13.29
C MET A 212 -21.43 27.03 -14.26
N SER A 213 -22.73 27.33 -14.08
CA SER A 213 -23.80 26.79 -14.91
C SER A 213 -23.76 27.30 -16.36
N ASN A 214 -23.49 28.59 -16.56
CA ASN A 214 -23.42 29.18 -17.90
C ASN A 214 -22.22 28.66 -18.69
N VAL A 215 -21.05 28.51 -18.04
CA VAL A 215 -19.85 27.94 -18.67
C VAL A 215 -20.06 26.48 -19.07
N VAL A 216 -20.64 25.67 -18.18
CA VAL A 216 -21.01 24.28 -18.50
C VAL A 216 -21.97 24.21 -19.68
N SER A 217 -22.98 25.09 -19.72
CA SER A 217 -23.96 25.15 -20.81
C SER A 217 -23.29 25.52 -22.14
N PHE A 218 -22.35 26.46 -22.13
CA PHE A 218 -21.57 26.85 -23.29
C PHE A 218 -20.71 25.70 -23.84
N PHE A 219 -19.98 24.99 -22.98
CA PHE A 219 -19.16 23.83 -23.39
C PHE A 219 -20.01 22.70 -23.97
N ASN A 220 -21.14 22.40 -23.32
CA ASN A 220 -22.09 21.39 -23.81
C ASN A 220 -22.70 21.77 -25.16
N GLY A 221 -22.98 23.05 -25.40
CA GLY A 221 -23.44 23.53 -26.70
C GLY A 221 -22.43 23.26 -27.82
N LYS A 222 -21.13 23.47 -27.57
CA LYS A 222 -20.06 23.16 -28.53
C LYS A 222 -19.93 21.67 -28.80
N LEU A 223 -19.95 20.85 -27.74
CA LEU A 223 -19.92 19.39 -27.84
C LEU A 223 -21.11 18.83 -28.62
N GLN A 224 -22.31 19.31 -28.33
CA GLN A 224 -23.54 18.89 -29.00
C GLN A 224 -23.53 19.27 -30.48
N ALA A 225 -23.10 20.50 -30.80
CA ALA A 225 -22.97 20.96 -32.19
C ALA A 225 -21.97 20.12 -32.99
N ALA A 226 -20.96 19.56 -32.33
CA ALA A 226 -19.97 18.66 -32.91
C ALA A 226 -20.39 17.17 -32.90
N GLY A 227 -21.55 16.81 -32.33
CA GLY A 227 -22.08 15.45 -32.35
C GLY A 227 -21.45 14.47 -31.33
N TYR A 228 -20.90 15.00 -30.23
CA TYR A 228 -20.29 14.20 -29.16
C TYR A 228 -21.25 13.92 -28.00
N ASN A 229 -21.07 12.76 -27.37
CA ASN A 229 -21.86 12.30 -26.22
C ASN A 229 -21.29 12.82 -24.89
N THR A 230 -19.99 13.13 -24.86
CA THR A 230 -19.33 13.73 -23.71
C THR A 230 -20.05 14.99 -23.26
N THR A 231 -20.26 15.14 -21.95
CA THR A 231 -20.89 16.33 -21.35
C THR A 231 -20.13 16.84 -20.13
N PHE A 232 -20.21 18.14 -19.91
CA PHE A 232 -19.85 18.80 -18.66
C PHE A 232 -21.07 18.94 -17.75
N ALA A 233 -20.85 18.92 -16.45
CA ALA A 233 -21.83 19.17 -15.41
C ALA A 233 -21.18 19.93 -14.24
N VAL A 234 -21.99 20.62 -13.46
CA VAL A 234 -21.55 21.19 -12.17
C VAL A 234 -21.59 20.09 -11.11
N GLU A 235 -20.47 19.85 -10.44
CA GLU A 235 -20.41 19.11 -9.18
C GLU A 235 -20.56 20.11 -8.03
N ARG A 236 -21.56 19.92 -7.16
CA ARG A 236 -21.82 20.78 -6.01
C ARG A 236 -21.61 19.97 -4.73
N THR A 237 -20.72 20.44 -3.88
CA THR A 237 -20.55 19.95 -2.51
C THR A 237 -21.14 20.97 -1.54
N PRO A 238 -22.21 20.66 -0.81
CA PRO A 238 -22.82 21.59 0.13
C PRO A 238 -21.81 22.07 1.18
N GLY A 239 -21.79 23.37 1.43
CA GLY A 239 -20.94 23.94 2.48
C GLY A 239 -21.30 23.38 3.86
N VAL A 240 -20.30 22.96 4.62
CA VAL A 240 -20.47 22.49 6.01
C VAL A 240 -19.92 23.52 6.99
N GLU A 241 -20.47 23.56 8.21
CA GLU A 241 -19.85 24.29 9.31
C GLU A 241 -18.42 23.79 9.50
N ARG A 242 -17.46 24.73 9.59
CA ARG A 242 -16.05 24.40 9.83
C ARG A 242 -15.75 24.61 11.30
N THR A 243 -14.83 23.86 11.86
CA THR A 243 -14.32 24.11 13.22
C THR A 243 -12.85 24.46 13.14
N THR A 244 -12.43 25.52 13.82
CA THR A 244 -11.01 25.86 13.98
C THR A 244 -10.67 25.93 15.47
N THR A 245 -9.40 25.74 15.82
CA THR A 245 -8.96 25.81 17.22
C THR A 245 -8.23 27.12 17.43
N VAL A 246 -8.78 28.00 18.27
CA VAL A 246 -8.13 29.25 18.68
C VAL A 246 -7.82 29.12 20.17
N ASN A 247 -6.53 29.20 20.53
CA ASN A 247 -6.07 29.06 21.93
C ASN A 247 -6.54 27.77 22.64
N GLY A 248 -6.58 26.64 21.92
CA GLY A 248 -7.02 25.36 22.48
C GLY A 248 -8.55 25.18 22.61
N GLN A 249 -9.36 26.15 22.16
CA GLN A 249 -10.82 26.03 22.11
C GLN A 249 -11.33 25.87 20.67
N THR A 250 -12.22 24.90 20.47
CA THR A 250 -12.88 24.67 19.18
C THR A 250 -13.94 25.76 18.92
N VAL A 251 -13.67 26.63 17.95
CA VAL A 251 -14.58 27.65 17.45
C VAL A 251 -15.26 27.15 16.17
N LYS A 252 -16.59 27.19 16.13
CA LYS A 252 -17.37 26.93 14.91
C LYS A 252 -17.39 28.17 14.01
N LEU A 253 -16.99 27.99 12.77
CA LEU A 253 -17.11 28.94 11.68
C LEU A 253 -18.33 28.54 10.82
N PRO A 254 -19.16 29.50 10.40
CA PRO A 254 -20.30 29.22 9.53
C PRO A 254 -19.83 28.66 8.18
N ALA A 255 -20.71 27.92 7.50
CA ALA A 255 -20.45 27.47 6.13
C ALA A 255 -20.20 28.69 5.21
N THR A 256 -19.13 28.64 4.43
CA THR A 256 -18.66 29.76 3.59
C THR A 256 -19.33 29.85 2.21
N GLY A 257 -20.38 29.07 1.97
CA GLY A 257 -20.97 28.81 0.65
C GLY A 257 -20.74 27.36 0.23
N ASP A 258 -21.31 26.96 -0.91
CA ASP A 258 -21.08 25.63 -1.47
C ASP A 258 -19.80 25.60 -2.30
N ASP A 259 -19.18 24.43 -2.40
CA ASP A 259 -18.04 24.21 -3.27
C ASP A 259 -18.53 23.69 -4.63
N PHE A 260 -17.94 24.23 -5.69
CA PHE A 260 -18.28 23.92 -7.08
C PHE A 260 -17.05 23.44 -7.85
N ALA A 261 -17.21 22.30 -8.51
CA ALA A 261 -16.22 21.72 -9.42
C ALA A 261 -16.85 21.38 -10.78
N LEU A 262 -16.03 21.13 -11.80
CA LEU A 262 -16.49 20.60 -13.07
C LEU A 262 -16.49 19.08 -13.03
N ARG A 263 -17.56 18.48 -13.56
CA ARG A 263 -17.65 17.05 -13.83
C ARG A 263 -17.74 16.83 -15.33
N ILE A 264 -16.81 16.03 -15.87
CA ILE A 264 -16.89 15.50 -17.23
C ILE A 264 -17.50 14.10 -17.14
N ARG A 265 -18.56 13.88 -17.92
CA ARG A 265 -19.14 12.57 -18.19
C ARG A 265 -18.76 12.20 -19.61
N GLY A 266 -17.67 11.45 -19.74
CA GLY A 266 -17.17 10.93 -21.01
C GLY A 266 -17.94 9.69 -21.47
N ASP A 267 -17.56 9.22 -22.66
CA ASP A 267 -18.13 8.06 -23.33
C ASP A 267 -17.02 7.06 -23.67
N SER A 268 -17.32 5.76 -23.67
CA SER A 268 -16.31 4.71 -23.88
C SER A 268 -15.72 4.69 -25.30
N ILE A 269 -16.39 5.31 -26.28
CA ILE A 269 -15.90 5.43 -27.66
C ILE A 269 -15.30 6.81 -27.99
N GLU A 270 -15.27 7.73 -27.02
CA GLU A 270 -14.72 9.09 -27.19
C GLU A 270 -13.45 9.24 -26.33
N LYS A 271 -12.32 9.54 -26.98
CA LYS A 271 -11.06 9.87 -26.28
C LYS A 271 -10.91 11.37 -26.20
N LEU A 272 -10.55 11.88 -25.04
CA LEU A 272 -10.43 13.31 -24.77
C LEU A 272 -8.97 13.68 -24.54
N ASN A 273 -8.54 14.79 -25.13
CA ASN A 273 -7.22 15.37 -24.91
C ASN A 273 -7.34 16.89 -24.78
N PHE A 274 -6.65 17.46 -23.79
CA PHE A 274 -6.69 18.90 -23.54
C PHE A 274 -5.34 19.56 -23.79
N THR A 275 -5.39 20.71 -24.46
CA THR A 275 -4.22 21.56 -24.69
C THR A 275 -4.57 23.02 -24.45
N ALA A 276 -3.56 23.81 -24.13
CA ALA A 276 -3.68 25.26 -23.98
C ALA A 276 -2.73 25.97 -24.96
N PRO A 277 -3.11 27.16 -25.50
CA PRO A 277 -2.32 27.86 -26.52
C PRO A 277 -0.93 28.37 -26.06
N ALA A 278 -0.69 28.51 -24.76
CA ALA A 278 0.57 28.99 -24.20
C ALA A 278 0.88 28.28 -22.89
N ALA A 279 1.62 27.19 -22.95
CA ALA A 279 2.10 26.46 -21.79
C ALA A 279 3.40 27.08 -21.27
N LYS A 280 3.55 27.13 -19.95
CA LYS A 280 4.73 27.65 -19.27
C LYS A 280 5.19 26.67 -18.17
N PRO A 281 6.39 26.82 -17.60
CA PRO A 281 6.86 25.92 -16.55
C PRO A 281 5.94 25.87 -15.33
N ALA A 282 5.72 24.69 -14.76
CA ALA A 282 5.12 24.54 -13.44
C ALA A 282 6.03 23.71 -12.54
N VAL A 283 6.00 24.01 -11.25
CA VAL A 283 6.81 23.33 -10.24
C VAL A 283 5.90 22.52 -9.33
N TYR A 284 6.24 21.25 -9.15
CA TYR A 284 5.57 20.33 -8.25
C TYR A 284 6.51 20.01 -7.10
N ILE A 285 6.02 20.17 -5.87
CA ILE A 285 6.79 19.99 -4.66
C ILE A 285 6.04 19.04 -3.75
N THR A 286 6.74 18.03 -3.25
CA THR A 286 6.24 17.23 -2.14
C THR A 286 6.81 17.72 -0.82
N THR A 287 5.99 17.76 0.23
CA THR A 287 6.40 18.29 1.54
C THR A 287 5.88 17.41 2.65
N GLU A 288 6.77 17.04 3.56
CA GLU A 288 6.46 16.41 4.83
C GLU A 288 6.20 17.50 5.87
N ALA A 289 5.03 17.50 6.50
CA ALA A 289 4.59 18.56 7.39
C ALA A 289 3.98 18.03 8.69
N GLY A 290 4.38 18.59 9.82
CA GLY A 290 3.93 18.19 11.16
C GLY A 290 5.05 18.29 12.19
N ASN A 291 4.69 18.51 13.45
CA ASN A 291 5.69 18.53 14.51
C ASN A 291 6.22 17.10 14.76
N PRO A 292 7.53 16.85 14.59
CA PRO A 292 8.12 15.53 14.85
C PRO A 292 8.17 15.16 16.34
N ASP A 293 7.96 16.12 17.24
CA ASP A 293 7.97 15.90 18.70
C ASP A 293 6.92 16.81 19.40
N PRO A 294 5.61 16.46 19.31
CA PRO A 294 4.53 17.21 19.95
C PRO A 294 4.62 17.31 21.47
N ASP A 295 4.99 16.23 22.17
CA ASP A 295 5.02 16.19 23.64
C ASP A 295 6.38 16.56 24.26
N LYS A 296 7.43 16.73 23.44
CA LYS A 296 8.83 17.03 23.85
C LYS A 296 9.51 15.90 24.61
N ASP A 297 8.99 14.68 24.54
CA ASP A 297 9.63 13.48 25.04
C ASP A 297 10.15 12.67 23.84
N THR A 298 11.46 12.73 23.60
CA THR A 298 12.10 12.05 22.45
C THR A 298 12.03 10.51 22.50
N LYS A 299 11.25 9.93 23.42
CA LYS A 299 11.04 8.49 23.58
C LYS A 299 9.64 8.05 23.15
N THR A 300 8.71 8.98 22.99
CA THR A 300 7.37 8.72 22.45
C THR A 300 7.40 8.95 20.95
N ASP A 301 6.67 8.11 20.22
CA ASP A 301 6.45 8.29 18.78
C ASP A 301 5.01 8.79 18.60
N ASP A 302 4.83 10.10 18.82
CA ASP A 302 3.55 10.80 18.81
C ASP A 302 3.44 11.82 17.67
N ALA A 303 4.39 11.82 16.73
CA ALA A 303 4.40 12.68 15.56
C ALA A 303 3.16 12.44 14.68
N VAL A 304 2.52 13.53 14.25
CA VAL A 304 1.42 13.49 13.28
C VAL A 304 1.88 14.20 12.02
N ILE A 305 2.40 13.40 11.09
CA ILE A 305 2.98 13.88 9.83
C ILE A 305 1.95 13.75 8.69
N GLU A 306 1.88 14.78 7.85
CA GLU A 306 1.12 14.79 6.61
C GLU A 306 2.06 15.05 5.43
N ASN A 307 1.95 14.22 4.40
CA ASN A 307 2.64 14.44 3.13
C ASN A 307 1.72 15.19 2.17
N THR A 308 2.22 16.21 1.47
CA THR A 308 1.44 17.02 0.52
C THR A 308 2.11 17.05 -0.86
N LEU A 309 1.31 17.20 -1.92
CA LEU A 309 1.74 17.54 -3.28
C LEU A 309 1.21 18.93 -3.62
N THR A 310 2.11 19.86 -3.91
CA THR A 310 1.78 21.25 -4.21
C THR A 310 2.27 21.64 -5.59
N LYS A 311 1.40 22.27 -6.39
CA LYS A 311 1.74 22.86 -7.68
C LYS A 311 1.85 24.38 -7.57
N TYR A 312 2.96 24.92 -8.04
CA TYR A 312 3.12 26.35 -8.31
C TYR A 312 3.08 26.57 -9.83
N GLY A 313 2.24 27.53 -10.26
CA GLY A 313 2.14 27.94 -11.66
C GLY A 313 3.31 28.84 -12.06
N THR A 314 3.20 29.55 -13.18
CA THR A 314 4.18 30.58 -13.56
C THR A 314 3.90 31.95 -12.97
N GLY A 315 4.98 32.65 -12.62
CA GLY A 315 5.00 34.02 -12.14
C GLY A 315 4.80 35.03 -13.25
N SER A 316 4.76 36.31 -12.84
CA SER A 316 4.59 37.43 -13.77
C SER A 316 5.86 37.72 -14.59
N ALA A 317 7.03 37.25 -14.14
CA ALA A 317 8.28 37.32 -14.89
C ALA A 317 8.51 36.01 -15.68
N ALA A 318 9.22 36.09 -16.81
CA ALA A 318 9.54 34.91 -17.62
C ALA A 318 10.40 33.93 -16.80
N GLY A 319 10.03 32.65 -16.81
CA GLY A 319 10.76 31.59 -16.09
C GLY A 319 10.38 31.43 -14.62
N THR A 320 9.84 32.43 -13.92
CA THR A 320 9.59 32.35 -12.46
C THR A 320 8.35 31.55 -12.09
N ALA A 321 8.29 31.05 -10.85
CA ALA A 321 7.08 30.43 -10.30
C ALA A 321 6.12 31.52 -9.84
N GLY A 322 4.83 31.18 -9.86
CA GLY A 322 3.73 32.08 -9.58
C GLY A 322 2.97 31.68 -8.32
N ALA A 323 1.69 32.00 -8.31
CA ALA A 323 0.82 31.60 -7.23
C ALA A 323 0.70 30.07 -7.15
N LYS A 324 0.44 29.59 -5.93
CA LYS A 324 0.03 28.21 -5.67
C LYS A 324 -1.25 27.91 -6.44
N VAL A 325 -1.23 26.86 -7.26
CA VAL A 325 -2.37 26.41 -8.07
C VAL A 325 -3.23 25.45 -7.26
N PHE A 326 -2.61 24.42 -6.67
CA PHE A 326 -3.26 23.50 -5.73
C PHE A 326 -2.25 23.01 -4.69
N SER A 327 -2.77 22.44 -3.60
CA SER A 327 -2.00 21.74 -2.59
C SER A 327 -2.92 20.68 -1.97
N ASP A 328 -2.59 19.42 -2.22
CA ASP A 328 -3.39 18.28 -1.81
C ASP A 328 -2.57 17.40 -0.87
N THR A 329 -3.20 16.91 0.20
CA THR A 329 -2.61 15.90 1.08
C THR A 329 -2.60 14.56 0.34
N LEU A 330 -1.43 13.92 0.28
CA LEU A 330 -1.29 12.57 -0.24
C LEU A 330 -2.08 11.59 0.65
N GLU A 331 -2.36 10.37 0.16
CA GLU A 331 -3.05 9.36 0.97
C GLU A 331 -2.39 9.21 2.34
N GLY A 332 -3.17 9.20 3.42
CA GLY A 332 -2.66 9.25 4.82
C GLY A 332 -1.86 8.01 5.26
N THR A 333 -1.63 7.06 4.36
CA THR A 333 -0.79 5.88 4.51
C THR A 333 0.59 6.03 3.86
N VAL A 334 0.83 7.13 3.14
CA VAL A 334 2.14 7.52 2.64
C VAL A 334 2.97 8.03 3.82
N ALA A 335 3.98 7.25 4.20
CA ALA A 335 4.89 7.59 5.30
C ALA A 335 5.92 8.62 4.85
N LYS A 336 6.59 8.37 3.72
CA LYS A 336 7.66 9.23 3.21
C LYS A 336 7.65 9.27 1.68
N VAL A 337 7.83 10.46 1.12
CA VAL A 337 8.10 10.64 -0.32
C VAL A 337 9.60 10.74 -0.57
N HIS A 338 10.13 9.97 -1.53
CA HIS A 338 11.55 10.00 -1.89
C HIS A 338 11.82 10.80 -3.15
N LYS A 339 10.96 10.69 -4.18
CA LYS A 339 11.21 11.37 -5.46
C LYS A 339 9.92 11.64 -6.23
N THR A 340 9.89 12.79 -6.90
CA THR A 340 8.83 13.18 -7.83
C THR A 340 9.43 13.46 -9.20
N VAL A 341 8.79 12.99 -10.27
CA VAL A 341 9.22 13.21 -11.66
C VAL A 341 8.01 13.47 -12.57
N THR A 342 8.20 14.24 -13.63
CA THR A 342 7.16 14.53 -14.63
C THR A 342 7.30 13.64 -15.86
N GLY A 343 6.17 13.14 -16.37
CA GLY A 343 6.11 12.49 -17.68
C GLY A 343 5.99 13.50 -18.82
N SER A 344 6.31 13.06 -20.05
CA SER A 344 6.16 13.87 -21.28
C SER A 344 4.71 14.31 -21.54
N ASP A 345 3.74 13.51 -21.06
CA ASP A 345 2.30 13.80 -21.09
C ASP A 345 1.84 14.81 -20.02
N GLY A 346 2.72 15.24 -19.13
CA GLY A 346 2.42 16.13 -18.00
C GLY A 346 1.95 15.40 -16.73
N SER A 347 1.91 14.07 -16.73
CA SER A 347 1.64 13.30 -15.52
C SER A 347 2.74 13.50 -14.49
N ILE A 348 2.38 13.38 -13.22
CA ILE A 348 3.31 13.48 -12.09
C ILE A 348 3.45 12.10 -11.46
N TYR A 349 4.67 11.58 -11.38
CA TYR A 349 4.95 10.31 -10.73
C TYR A 349 5.63 10.58 -9.39
N VAL A 350 5.10 9.98 -8.33
CA VAL A 350 5.63 10.08 -6.96
C VAL A 350 6.03 8.69 -6.49
N LEU A 351 7.27 8.57 -6.03
CA LEU A 351 7.81 7.38 -5.36
C LEU A 351 7.80 7.59 -3.85
N ALA A 352 7.16 6.67 -3.13
CA ALA A 352 6.96 6.80 -1.69
C ALA A 352 7.03 5.46 -0.95
N ASP A 353 7.26 5.52 0.36
CA ASP A 353 7.08 4.40 1.28
C ASP A 353 5.67 4.42 1.88
N VAL A 354 5.08 3.24 2.07
CA VAL A 354 3.75 3.03 2.63
C VAL A 354 3.77 1.93 3.70
N GLU A 355 3.00 2.07 4.77
CA GLU A 355 3.04 1.15 5.93
C GLU A 355 1.78 0.29 6.13
N LYS A 356 0.69 0.58 5.41
CA LYS A 356 -0.59 -0.14 5.59
C LYS A 356 -1.26 -0.48 4.29
N SER A 357 -1.61 0.53 3.51
CA SER A 357 -2.28 0.34 2.23
C SER A 357 -2.14 1.56 1.32
N VAL A 358 -2.31 1.40 0.02
CA VAL A 358 -2.42 2.52 -0.92
C VAL A 358 -3.53 2.24 -1.92
N GLU A 359 -4.49 3.16 -2.11
CA GLU A 359 -5.68 2.95 -2.96
C GLU A 359 -6.40 1.61 -2.69
N SER A 360 -6.57 1.26 -1.40
CA SER A 360 -7.12 -0.04 -0.92
C SER A 360 -6.27 -1.29 -1.22
N GLN A 361 -5.04 -1.14 -1.72
CA GLN A 361 -4.07 -2.23 -1.82
C GLN A 361 -3.37 -2.38 -0.48
N THR A 362 -3.69 -3.42 0.30
CA THR A 362 -3.01 -3.73 1.56
C THR A 362 -1.62 -4.28 1.28
N ILE A 363 -0.59 -3.73 1.92
CA ILE A 363 0.79 -4.22 1.79
C ILE A 363 0.97 -5.56 2.55
N LYS A 364 2.00 -6.34 2.21
CA LYS A 364 2.20 -7.67 2.81
C LYS A 364 3.08 -7.67 4.07
N GLY A 365 4.03 -6.75 4.15
CA GLY A 365 4.94 -6.58 5.28
C GLY A 365 4.73 -5.27 6.02
N ASP A 366 5.76 -4.80 6.74
CA ASP A 366 5.69 -3.62 7.62
C ASP A 366 5.81 -2.31 6.83
N GLN A 367 6.59 -2.30 5.74
CA GLN A 367 6.76 -1.15 4.86
C GLN A 367 6.94 -1.61 3.42
N ASP A 368 6.34 -0.91 2.46
CA ASP A 368 6.43 -1.23 1.05
C ASP A 368 6.62 0.01 0.19
N VAL A 369 7.01 -0.18 -1.07
CA VAL A 369 7.20 0.92 -2.03
C VAL A 369 5.93 1.16 -2.81
N ALA A 370 5.53 2.42 -2.95
CA ALA A 370 4.40 2.84 -3.77
C ALA A 370 4.83 3.72 -4.94
N LEU A 371 4.41 3.34 -6.14
CA LEU A 371 4.39 4.20 -7.33
C LEU A 371 3.01 4.84 -7.44
N LEU A 372 2.96 6.16 -7.35
CA LEU A 372 1.73 6.94 -7.53
C LEU A 372 1.84 7.72 -8.84
N LYS A 373 0.82 7.67 -9.70
CA LYS A 373 0.72 8.51 -10.90
C LYS A 373 -0.46 9.46 -10.76
N TYR A 374 -0.19 10.75 -10.83
CA TYR A 374 -1.17 11.83 -10.87
C TYR A 374 -1.24 12.41 -12.28
N ASP A 375 -2.36 13.01 -12.62
CA ASP A 375 -2.42 13.94 -13.75
C ASP A 375 -1.80 15.31 -13.41
N SER A 376 -1.65 16.17 -14.41
CA SER A 376 -1.10 17.54 -14.25
C SER A 376 -1.98 18.50 -13.43
N ALA A 377 -3.22 18.09 -13.10
CA ALA A 377 -4.13 18.84 -12.24
C ALA A 377 -4.10 18.33 -10.78
N GLY A 378 -3.26 17.34 -10.46
CA GLY A 378 -3.07 16.82 -9.10
C GLY A 378 -3.98 15.64 -8.73
N LYS A 379 -4.72 15.07 -9.69
CA LYS A 379 -5.59 13.93 -9.42
C LYS A 379 -4.86 12.61 -9.55
N LEU A 380 -4.96 11.76 -8.52
CA LEU A 380 -4.42 10.40 -8.53
C LEU A 380 -5.13 9.55 -9.61
N LEU A 381 -4.34 9.00 -10.54
CA LEU A 381 -4.80 8.13 -11.62
C LEU A 381 -4.65 6.66 -11.26
N TYR A 382 -3.54 6.30 -10.61
CA TYR A 382 -3.32 4.97 -10.06
C TYR A 382 -2.23 4.97 -8.99
N ALA A 383 -2.27 3.92 -8.15
CA ALA A 383 -1.17 3.51 -7.28
C ALA A 383 -0.73 2.06 -7.59
N ARG A 384 0.55 1.75 -7.40
CA ARG A 384 1.11 0.38 -7.42
C ARG A 384 1.97 0.18 -6.18
N SER A 385 1.59 -0.74 -5.31
CA SER A 385 2.52 -1.25 -4.30
C SER A 385 3.50 -2.23 -4.95
N LEU A 386 4.77 -2.19 -4.55
CA LEU A 386 5.75 -3.18 -4.93
C LEU A 386 5.28 -4.54 -4.43
N GLY A 387 4.96 -4.77 -3.16
CA GLY A 387 4.43 -6.04 -2.64
C GLY A 387 5.52 -6.94 -2.06
N ALA A 388 6.50 -6.33 -1.37
CA ALA A 388 7.51 -7.05 -0.60
C ALA A 388 6.90 -7.75 0.62
N ALA A 389 7.45 -8.91 1.01
CA ALA A 389 6.94 -9.69 2.14
C ALA A 389 7.33 -9.13 3.52
N ASP A 390 8.34 -8.26 3.59
CA ASP A 390 8.81 -7.65 4.84
C ASP A 390 8.95 -6.12 4.68
N THR A 391 10.14 -5.61 4.38
CA THR A 391 10.36 -4.17 4.20
C THR A 391 10.96 -3.87 2.83
N ALA A 392 10.44 -2.84 2.15
CA ALA A 392 11.05 -2.29 0.95
C ALA A 392 11.04 -0.75 0.99
N THR A 393 12.10 -0.18 0.40
CA THR A 393 12.30 1.27 0.31
C THR A 393 12.67 1.63 -1.12
N GLY A 394 11.96 2.59 -1.71
CA GLY A 394 12.23 3.09 -3.06
C GLY A 394 13.12 4.32 -3.01
N TYR A 395 14.30 4.29 -3.65
CA TYR A 395 15.24 5.42 -3.62
C TYR A 395 15.19 6.28 -4.88
N SER A 396 14.86 5.69 -6.03
CA SER A 396 14.91 6.41 -7.30
C SER A 396 13.86 5.94 -8.29
N ILE A 397 13.41 6.88 -9.12
CA ILE A 397 12.47 6.67 -10.21
C ILE A 397 12.97 7.40 -11.46
N ALA A 398 12.80 6.76 -12.62
CA ALA A 398 12.97 7.36 -13.93
C ALA A 398 11.75 7.05 -14.81
N VAL A 399 11.38 7.98 -15.68
CA VAL A 399 10.30 7.84 -16.65
C VAL A 399 10.88 8.06 -18.04
N SER A 400 10.65 7.13 -18.96
CA SER A 400 11.07 7.26 -20.35
C SER A 400 10.09 8.12 -21.15
N ASP A 401 10.51 8.59 -22.33
CA ASP A 401 9.66 9.41 -23.20
C ASP A 401 8.37 8.72 -23.65
N ASP A 402 8.40 7.38 -23.77
CA ASP A 402 7.24 6.53 -24.08
C ASP A 402 6.40 6.16 -22.85
N GLY A 403 6.72 6.69 -21.67
CA GLY A 403 5.94 6.58 -20.44
C GLY A 403 6.23 5.34 -19.59
N LYS A 404 7.22 4.51 -19.95
CA LYS A 404 7.68 3.43 -19.05
C LYS A 404 8.32 4.02 -17.79
N VAL A 405 8.24 3.29 -16.70
CA VAL A 405 8.75 3.74 -15.39
C VAL A 405 9.70 2.71 -14.83
N ALA A 406 10.92 3.10 -14.47
CA ALA A 406 11.85 2.26 -13.73
C ALA A 406 11.97 2.76 -12.29
N ILE A 407 11.90 1.86 -11.32
CA ILE A 407 12.07 2.13 -9.89
C ILE A 407 13.26 1.32 -9.39
N ALA A 408 14.14 1.96 -8.63
CA ALA A 408 15.26 1.35 -7.95
C ALA A 408 15.14 1.56 -6.43
N GLY A 409 15.53 0.55 -5.67
CA GLY A 409 15.45 0.57 -4.22
C GLY A 409 16.17 -0.59 -3.54
N SER A 410 15.81 -0.84 -2.29
CA SER A 410 16.25 -2.02 -1.52
C SER A 410 15.09 -2.75 -0.89
N VAL A 411 15.23 -4.07 -0.71
CA VAL A 411 14.22 -4.95 -0.12
C VAL A 411 14.87 -5.91 0.89
N ALA A 412 14.25 -6.10 2.05
CA ALA A 412 14.49 -7.22 2.95
C ALA A 412 13.34 -8.24 2.83
N GLY A 413 13.63 -9.52 3.07
CA GLY A 413 12.64 -10.60 2.90
C GLY A 413 12.32 -10.93 1.43
N THR A 414 11.27 -11.73 1.20
CA THR A 414 10.92 -12.25 -0.14
C THR A 414 10.29 -11.19 -1.05
N LEU A 415 10.69 -11.16 -2.33
CA LEU A 415 10.07 -10.37 -3.39
C LEU A 415 9.60 -11.28 -4.54
N ASN A 416 8.37 -11.79 -4.45
CA ASN A 416 7.85 -12.77 -5.42
C ASN A 416 7.73 -12.16 -6.83
N GLY A 417 8.00 -12.98 -7.85
CA GLY A 417 7.98 -12.55 -9.25
C GLY A 417 9.27 -11.87 -9.73
N ALA A 418 10.18 -11.52 -8.81
CA ALA A 418 11.49 -11.02 -9.17
C ALA A 418 12.38 -12.12 -9.76
N THR A 419 13.13 -11.82 -10.82
CA THR A 419 14.26 -12.67 -11.21
C THR A 419 15.36 -12.47 -10.17
N THR A 420 15.75 -13.54 -9.48
CA THR A 420 16.73 -13.49 -8.39
C THR A 420 18.17 -13.43 -8.89
N GLY A 421 19.01 -12.64 -8.20
CA GLY A 421 20.46 -12.81 -8.15
C GLY A 421 20.88 -13.90 -7.14
N PRO A 422 22.14 -14.34 -7.12
CA PRO A 422 22.59 -15.43 -6.22
C PRO A 422 22.98 -15.05 -4.77
N ILE A 423 22.89 -16.08 -3.91
CA ILE A 423 23.43 -16.40 -2.55
C ILE A 423 22.58 -16.09 -1.29
N ASN A 424 22.10 -14.88 -1.02
CA ASN A 424 21.53 -14.51 0.30
C ASN A 424 20.02 -14.16 0.32
N SER A 425 19.31 -14.27 -0.81
CA SER A 425 17.90 -13.86 -0.96
C SER A 425 16.87 -14.82 -0.32
N ASP A 426 17.15 -15.32 0.88
CA ASP A 426 16.19 -16.16 1.61
C ASP A 426 15.07 -15.34 2.26
N SER A 427 13.97 -16.00 2.59
CA SER A 427 12.77 -15.37 3.11
C SER A 427 12.91 -14.80 4.52
N ASN A 428 13.97 -15.14 5.25
CA ASN A 428 14.25 -14.65 6.60
C ASN A 428 15.46 -13.69 6.61
N GLY A 429 15.97 -13.31 5.44
CA GLY A 429 17.11 -12.42 5.30
C GLY A 429 16.77 -11.02 5.77
N THR A 430 17.41 -10.58 6.85
CA THR A 430 17.37 -9.18 7.34
C THR A 430 18.36 -8.28 6.60
N VAL A 431 19.13 -8.85 5.67
CA VAL A 431 20.09 -8.14 4.83
C VAL A 431 19.32 -7.59 3.63
N THR A 432 19.44 -6.29 3.39
CA THR A 432 18.78 -5.63 2.26
C THR A 432 19.51 -5.94 0.97
N ASP A 433 18.75 -6.31 -0.06
CA ASP A 433 19.24 -6.47 -1.43
C ASP A 433 18.66 -5.37 -2.33
N SER A 434 19.41 -4.97 -3.35
CA SER A 434 18.97 -4.06 -4.39
C SER A 434 17.81 -4.67 -5.18
N PHE A 435 16.83 -3.86 -5.57
CA PHE A 435 15.85 -4.24 -6.56
C PHE A 435 15.67 -3.17 -7.63
N VAL A 436 15.20 -3.61 -8.80
CA VAL A 436 14.82 -2.75 -9.92
C VAL A 436 13.52 -3.30 -10.50
N SER A 437 12.49 -2.47 -10.60
CA SER A 437 11.21 -2.81 -11.23
C SER A 437 10.94 -1.92 -12.42
N LEU A 438 10.55 -2.51 -13.55
CA LEU A 438 10.11 -1.79 -14.74
C LEU A 438 8.60 -1.93 -14.89
N TYR A 439 7.92 -0.80 -15.11
CA TYR A 439 6.50 -0.70 -15.42
C TYR A 439 6.31 -0.15 -16.83
N ASP A 440 5.26 -0.60 -17.51
CA ASP A 440 4.84 -0.04 -18.79
C ASP A 440 4.10 1.30 -18.62
N ALA A 441 3.72 1.93 -19.75
CA ALA A 441 3.02 3.21 -19.76
C ALA A 441 1.62 3.20 -19.13
N ASN A 442 1.01 2.01 -18.95
CA ASN A 442 -0.25 1.83 -18.24
C ASN A 442 -0.04 1.59 -16.74
N GLY A 443 1.22 1.56 -16.30
CA GLY A 443 1.61 1.27 -14.92
C GLY A 443 1.56 -0.22 -14.59
N ASP A 444 1.58 -1.13 -15.57
CA ASP A 444 1.68 -2.56 -15.29
C ASP A 444 3.15 -2.98 -15.14
N GLU A 445 3.46 -3.78 -14.12
CA GLU A 445 4.82 -4.31 -13.95
C GLU A 445 5.18 -5.23 -15.12
N ALA A 446 6.25 -4.88 -15.84
CA ALA A 446 6.81 -5.66 -16.93
C ALA A 446 7.80 -6.71 -16.38
N TRP A 447 8.68 -6.31 -15.48
CA TRP A 447 9.59 -7.21 -14.77
C TRP A 447 10.11 -6.56 -13.49
N THR A 448 10.57 -7.41 -12.56
CA THR A 448 11.36 -7.01 -11.40
C THR A 448 12.63 -7.86 -11.33
N VAL A 449 13.75 -7.23 -11.05
CA VAL A 449 15.03 -7.90 -10.74
C VAL A 449 15.34 -7.62 -9.28
N ARG A 450 15.64 -8.66 -8.51
CA ARG A 450 16.31 -8.54 -7.23
C ARG A 450 17.76 -8.94 -7.43
N ARG A 451 18.69 -8.16 -6.90
CA ARG A 451 20.11 -8.41 -7.02
C ARG A 451 20.76 -8.14 -5.68
N GLY A 452 21.56 -9.09 -5.20
CA GLY A 452 22.24 -8.99 -3.92
C GLY A 452 23.68 -9.47 -4.02
N GLY A 453 24.53 -8.93 -3.14
CA GLY A 453 25.84 -9.50 -2.79
C GLY A 453 25.74 -10.53 -1.66
N LEU A 454 26.82 -10.76 -0.92
CA LEU A 454 26.77 -11.54 0.34
C LEU A 454 26.34 -10.68 1.54
N LEU A 455 26.46 -9.36 1.42
CA LEU A 455 26.19 -8.33 2.42
C LEU A 455 25.22 -7.29 1.84
N GLU A 456 24.91 -6.23 2.59
CA GLU A 456 23.91 -5.24 2.20
C GLU A 456 24.26 -4.51 0.90
N ASP A 457 23.24 -4.31 0.06
CA ASP A 457 23.32 -3.46 -1.12
C ASP A 457 21.99 -2.74 -1.41
N GLU A 458 22.11 -1.60 -2.07
CA GLU A 458 21.01 -0.67 -2.31
C GLU A 458 21.16 -0.04 -3.70
N ALA A 459 20.08 -0.08 -4.51
CA ALA A 459 20.03 0.65 -5.78
C ALA A 459 19.47 2.06 -5.55
N THR A 460 20.32 3.09 -5.56
CA THR A 460 19.96 4.46 -5.18
C THR A 460 19.72 5.40 -6.37
N ALA A 461 20.05 4.97 -7.59
CA ALA A 461 19.83 5.76 -8.79
C ALA A 461 19.43 4.89 -10.00
N VAL A 462 18.52 5.41 -10.83
CA VAL A 462 18.07 4.77 -12.07
C VAL A 462 17.88 5.80 -13.18
N ALA A 463 18.21 5.43 -14.42
CA ALA A 463 17.98 6.23 -15.62
C ALA A 463 17.75 5.33 -16.85
N PHE A 464 17.05 5.85 -17.86
CA PHE A 464 16.89 5.18 -19.15
C PHE A 464 17.95 5.68 -20.14
N GLY A 465 18.49 4.78 -20.94
CA GLY A 465 19.13 5.12 -22.22
C GLY A 465 18.10 5.24 -23.35
N GLU A 466 18.45 5.94 -24.42
CA GLU A 466 17.61 6.09 -25.62
C GLU A 466 17.31 4.75 -26.31
N ASP A 467 18.15 3.74 -26.10
CA ASP A 467 18.00 2.38 -26.60
C ASP A 467 17.12 1.47 -25.70
N GLY A 468 16.53 2.04 -24.64
CA GLY A 468 15.67 1.35 -23.69
C GLY A 468 16.43 0.54 -22.63
N VAL A 469 17.76 0.62 -22.57
CA VAL A 469 18.54 0.05 -21.46
C VAL A 469 18.22 0.81 -20.18
N VAL A 470 18.01 0.08 -19.09
CA VAL A 470 17.82 0.63 -17.75
C VAL A 470 19.14 0.62 -17.02
N TYR A 471 19.73 1.78 -16.80
CA TYR A 471 20.97 1.94 -16.04
C TYR A 471 20.66 2.17 -14.57
N VAL A 472 21.35 1.43 -13.71
CA VAL A 472 21.12 1.41 -12.27
C VAL A 472 22.44 1.54 -11.57
N ALA A 473 22.54 2.54 -10.70
CA ALA A 473 23.69 2.75 -9.85
C ALA A 473 23.27 2.72 -8.38
N GLY A 474 24.19 2.34 -7.52
CA GLY A 474 23.90 2.11 -6.12
C GLY A 474 25.15 1.84 -5.32
N ARG A 475 24.99 1.27 -4.13
CA ARG A 475 26.09 0.92 -3.23
C ARG A 475 25.98 -0.51 -2.71
N THR A 476 27.11 -1.15 -2.42
CA THR A 476 27.19 -2.53 -1.95
C THR A 476 28.33 -2.70 -0.94
N LYS A 477 28.16 -3.55 0.07
CA LYS A 477 29.25 -3.93 0.99
C LYS A 477 30.03 -5.17 0.56
N SER A 478 29.69 -5.75 -0.59
CA SER A 478 30.33 -6.97 -1.11
C SER A 478 30.27 -7.06 -2.63
N ASP A 479 30.99 -8.01 -3.21
CA ASP A 479 30.98 -8.16 -4.66
C ASP A 479 29.61 -8.55 -5.21
N LEU A 480 29.13 -7.82 -6.22
CA LEU A 480 27.91 -8.17 -6.96
C LEU A 480 28.15 -9.25 -8.04
N PRO A 481 27.15 -10.08 -8.35
CA PRO A 481 27.25 -11.14 -9.35
C PRO A 481 27.62 -10.61 -10.74
N GLY A 482 28.73 -11.06 -11.31
CA GLY A 482 29.18 -10.63 -12.64
C GLY A 482 29.79 -9.22 -12.66
N ALA A 483 30.08 -8.64 -11.50
CA ALA A 483 30.84 -7.40 -11.42
C ALA A 483 32.28 -7.58 -11.92
N THR A 484 32.76 -6.54 -12.61
CA THR A 484 34.17 -6.36 -12.96
C THR A 484 34.81 -5.37 -11.99
N GLY A 485 36.05 -5.65 -11.59
CA GLY A 485 36.69 -4.98 -10.45
C GLY A 485 36.49 -5.75 -9.15
N SER A 486 36.99 -5.20 -8.05
CA SER A 486 36.77 -5.72 -6.69
C SER A 486 36.24 -4.58 -5.83
N ALA A 487 35.27 -4.88 -4.97
CA ALA A 487 34.91 -3.98 -3.88
C ALA A 487 36.18 -3.59 -3.08
N SER A 488 36.25 -2.33 -2.64
CA SER A 488 37.35 -1.85 -1.81
C SER A 488 37.35 -2.58 -0.46
N GLN A 489 38.50 -2.61 0.23
CA GLN A 489 38.61 -3.31 1.51
C GLN A 489 37.98 -2.47 2.65
N GLY A 490 36.63 -2.42 2.70
CA GLY A 490 35.84 -1.92 3.82
C GLY A 490 34.73 -0.93 3.43
N GLY A 491 33.55 -1.08 4.04
CA GLY A 491 32.42 -0.15 3.89
C GLY A 491 31.48 -0.44 2.72
N TYR A 492 30.72 0.57 2.30
CA TYR A 492 29.93 0.58 1.06
C TYR A 492 30.77 1.09 -0.12
N ASP A 493 30.80 0.36 -1.23
CA ASP A 493 31.34 0.79 -2.52
C ASP A 493 30.23 1.10 -3.51
N ASN A 494 30.47 1.96 -4.50
CA ASN A 494 29.50 2.22 -5.55
C ASN A 494 29.52 1.14 -6.64
N TYR A 495 28.37 0.91 -7.29
CA TYR A 495 28.27 0.06 -8.46
C TYR A 495 27.45 0.71 -9.58
N LEU A 496 27.66 0.24 -10.82
CA LEU A 496 26.83 0.54 -11.98
C LEU A 496 26.48 -0.74 -12.75
N THR A 497 25.21 -0.86 -13.15
CA THR A 497 24.65 -1.98 -13.92
C THR A 497 23.75 -1.48 -15.04
N GLY A 498 23.87 -2.06 -16.24
CA GLY A 498 22.89 -1.87 -17.32
C GLY A 498 21.98 -3.10 -17.47
N PHE A 499 20.67 -2.90 -17.56
CA PHE A 499 19.69 -3.96 -17.77
C PHE A 499 18.95 -3.82 -19.09
N ALA A 500 18.71 -4.95 -19.77
CA ALA A 500 17.80 -5.05 -20.90
C ALA A 500 17.08 -6.41 -20.87
N THR A 501 16.00 -6.55 -21.63
CA THR A 501 15.32 -7.84 -21.78
C THR A 501 15.95 -8.66 -22.91
N ASP A 502 16.06 -9.97 -22.70
CA ASP A 502 16.33 -10.90 -23.80
C ASP A 502 15.13 -11.01 -24.77
N ILE A 503 15.28 -11.81 -25.83
CA ILE A 503 14.21 -12.03 -26.82
C ILE A 503 12.91 -12.55 -26.20
N ALA A 504 12.98 -13.23 -25.05
CA ALA A 504 11.82 -13.76 -24.33
C ALA A 504 11.11 -12.70 -23.46
N GLY A 505 11.70 -11.51 -23.31
CA GLY A 505 11.23 -10.48 -22.39
C GLY A 505 11.79 -10.64 -20.97
N THR A 506 12.75 -11.55 -20.76
CA THR A 506 13.35 -11.78 -19.43
C THR A 506 14.44 -10.75 -19.19
N PRO A 507 14.46 -10.03 -18.06
CA PRO A 507 15.53 -9.08 -17.77
C PRO A 507 16.89 -9.78 -17.62
N LYS A 508 17.94 -9.12 -18.11
CA LYS A 508 19.35 -9.53 -18.04
C LYS A 508 20.21 -8.31 -17.72
N ALA A 509 21.17 -8.49 -16.81
CA ALA A 509 22.27 -7.55 -16.65
C ALA A 509 23.23 -7.70 -17.85
N LEU A 510 23.50 -6.59 -18.54
CA LEU A 510 24.42 -6.53 -19.67
C LEU A 510 25.88 -6.40 -19.20
N PHE A 511 26.11 -5.65 -18.12
CA PHE A 511 27.41 -5.49 -17.47
C PHE A 511 27.20 -5.09 -16.01
N THR A 512 28.25 -5.22 -15.18
CA THR A 512 28.31 -4.67 -13.82
C THR A 512 29.72 -4.30 -13.47
N THR A 513 29.89 -3.17 -12.78
CA THR A 513 31.20 -2.69 -12.34
C THR A 513 31.09 -2.03 -10.96
N HIS A 514 32.19 -2.09 -10.21
CA HIS A 514 32.36 -1.37 -8.95
C HIS A 514 33.36 -0.23 -9.10
N PHE A 515 33.18 0.82 -8.30
CA PHE A 515 34.09 1.94 -8.21
C PHE A 515 33.88 2.66 -6.87
N GLY A 516 34.89 3.39 -6.42
CA GLY A 516 34.78 4.05 -5.13
C GLY A 516 36.11 4.40 -4.48
N SER A 517 36.02 4.66 -3.19
CA SER A 517 37.10 4.89 -2.26
C SER A 517 37.23 3.74 -1.25
N ALA A 518 38.16 3.83 -0.32
CA ALA A 518 38.28 2.87 0.78
C ALA A 518 37.34 3.18 1.97
N GLU A 519 36.56 4.26 1.88
CA GLU A 519 35.60 4.70 2.88
C GLU A 519 34.17 4.35 2.43
N ASN A 520 33.15 4.66 3.25
CA ASN A 520 31.76 4.52 2.82
C ASN A 520 31.44 5.49 1.68
N ASP A 521 30.99 4.92 0.56
CA ASP A 521 30.55 5.66 -0.60
C ASP A 521 29.03 5.59 -0.77
N THR A 522 28.47 6.55 -1.51
CA THR A 522 27.05 6.56 -1.88
C THR A 522 26.86 7.20 -3.25
N VAL A 523 26.02 6.59 -4.08
CA VAL A 523 25.55 7.20 -5.33
C VAL A 523 24.35 8.09 -5.03
N SER A 524 24.41 9.33 -5.50
CA SER A 524 23.36 10.34 -5.30
C SER A 524 22.53 10.61 -6.56
N GLY A 525 23.06 10.31 -7.75
CA GLY A 525 22.35 10.54 -9.00
C GLY A 525 23.01 9.90 -10.21
N LEU A 526 22.21 9.69 -11.26
CA LEU A 526 22.64 9.10 -12.53
C LEU A 526 21.90 9.78 -13.69
N VAL A 527 22.62 10.09 -14.76
CA VAL A 527 22.07 10.60 -16.03
C VAL A 527 22.70 9.89 -17.21
N VAL A 528 22.01 9.88 -18.35
CA VAL A 528 22.47 9.25 -19.59
C VAL A 528 22.34 10.26 -20.73
N ASP A 529 23.39 10.37 -21.55
CA ASP A 529 23.44 11.19 -22.77
C ASP A 529 24.03 10.37 -23.91
N GLY A 530 23.18 9.90 -24.82
CA GLY A 530 23.54 8.91 -25.83
C GLY A 530 24.20 7.67 -25.21
N GLY A 531 25.44 7.38 -25.59
CA GLY A 531 26.23 6.26 -25.04
C GLY A 531 26.96 6.59 -23.73
N LYS A 532 26.85 7.80 -23.18
CA LYS A 532 27.57 8.21 -21.98
C LYS A 532 26.66 8.16 -20.76
N VAL A 533 27.10 7.45 -19.73
CA VAL A 533 26.43 7.35 -18.43
C VAL A 533 27.25 8.13 -17.41
N ILE A 534 26.65 9.11 -16.73
CA ILE A 534 27.34 9.92 -15.73
C ILE A 534 26.72 9.67 -14.35
N VAL A 535 27.55 9.26 -13.39
CA VAL A 535 27.17 9.01 -12.00
C VAL A 535 27.73 10.13 -11.12
N ALA A 536 26.88 10.70 -10.26
CA ALA A 536 27.30 11.54 -9.15
C ALA A 536 27.33 10.71 -7.86
N SER A 537 28.44 10.77 -7.14
CA SER A 537 28.65 10.03 -5.90
C SER A 537 29.37 10.86 -4.85
N LYS A 538 29.06 10.56 -3.59
CA LYS A 538 29.90 10.91 -2.45
C LYS A 538 30.86 9.74 -2.22
N GLU A 539 32.12 9.91 -2.62
CA GLU A 539 33.19 8.93 -2.36
C GLU A 539 33.93 9.33 -1.07
N GLY A 540 33.63 8.66 0.04
CA GLY A 540 33.99 9.09 1.38
C GLY A 540 33.37 10.45 1.74
N SER A 541 34.15 11.53 1.67
CA SER A 541 33.65 12.91 1.85
C SER A 541 33.69 13.75 0.57
N GLN A 542 34.20 13.19 -0.53
CA GLN A 542 34.41 13.91 -1.79
C GLN A 542 33.17 13.80 -2.69
N ALA A 543 32.72 14.92 -3.24
CA ALA A 543 31.73 14.92 -4.30
C ALA A 543 32.43 14.64 -5.64
N LYS A 544 32.09 13.54 -6.30
CA LYS A 544 32.69 13.14 -7.57
C LYS A 544 31.65 12.85 -8.63
N LEU A 545 32.04 13.12 -9.87
CA LEU A 545 31.31 12.77 -11.07
C LEU A 545 32.16 11.81 -11.89
N ARG A 546 31.57 10.72 -12.35
CA ARG A 546 32.25 9.69 -13.13
C ARG A 546 31.43 9.36 -14.36
N SER A 547 32.07 9.40 -15.51
CA SER A 547 31.45 8.97 -16.77
C SER A 547 31.84 7.54 -17.13
N PHE A 548 30.96 6.87 -17.86
CA PHE A 548 31.16 5.55 -18.45
C PHE A 548 30.64 5.59 -19.89
N ASP A 549 31.45 5.14 -20.84
CA ASP A 549 31.06 5.04 -22.24
C ASP A 549 30.54 3.63 -22.51
N VAL A 550 29.27 3.53 -22.90
CA VAL A 550 28.53 2.29 -23.13
C VAL A 550 28.11 2.20 -24.59
N ALA A 551 28.53 1.12 -25.25
CA ALA A 551 28.13 0.80 -26.62
C ALA A 551 27.26 -0.46 -26.62
N THR A 552 26.03 -0.35 -27.12
CA THR A 552 25.05 -1.44 -27.10
C THR A 552 24.93 -2.14 -28.46
N THR A 553 24.60 -3.42 -28.43
CA THR A 553 24.35 -4.24 -29.63
C THR A 553 22.87 -4.62 -29.69
N VAL A 554 22.12 -3.93 -30.55
CA VAL A 554 20.69 -4.19 -30.78
C VAL A 554 20.54 -5.16 -31.97
N VAL A 555 19.74 -6.21 -31.78
CA VAL A 555 19.46 -7.20 -32.84
C VAL A 555 17.96 -7.33 -33.05
N THR A 556 17.55 -7.82 -34.22
CA THR A 556 16.17 -8.26 -34.49
C THR A 556 16.18 -9.73 -34.86
N GLU A 557 15.51 -10.55 -34.05
CA GLU A 557 15.47 -12.00 -34.20
C GLU A 557 14.01 -12.50 -34.14
N ASN A 558 13.69 -13.62 -34.81
CA ASN A 558 12.34 -14.17 -34.80
C ASN A 558 12.10 -15.00 -33.53
N ARG A 559 11.02 -14.68 -32.79
CA ARG A 559 10.54 -15.45 -31.64
C ARG A 559 9.23 -16.14 -31.96
N THR A 560 9.19 -17.44 -31.71
CA THR A 560 7.95 -18.23 -31.73
C THR A 560 7.41 -18.36 -30.30
N SER A 561 6.18 -17.93 -30.06
CA SER A 561 5.53 -18.00 -28.75
C SER A 561 4.04 -18.26 -28.87
N LEU A 562 3.41 -18.75 -27.80
CA LEU A 562 1.97 -18.96 -27.78
C LEU A 562 1.26 -17.62 -27.54
N ASN A 563 0.29 -17.28 -28.38
CA ASN A 563 -0.55 -16.10 -28.14
C ASN A 563 -1.66 -16.39 -27.12
N SER A 564 -2.45 -15.37 -26.76
CA SER A 564 -3.56 -15.47 -25.81
C SER A 564 -4.66 -16.46 -26.22
N ALA A 565 -4.72 -16.87 -27.49
CA ALA A 565 -5.65 -17.88 -28.00
C ALA A 565 -5.05 -19.31 -28.02
N GLY A 566 -3.84 -19.50 -27.51
CA GLY A 566 -3.18 -20.80 -27.48
C GLY A 566 -2.58 -21.22 -28.82
N ILE A 567 -2.32 -20.27 -29.73
CA ILE A 567 -1.77 -20.53 -31.07
C ILE A 567 -0.31 -20.06 -31.11
N TYR A 568 0.58 -20.89 -31.66
CA TYR A 568 1.98 -20.50 -31.88
C TYR A 568 2.06 -19.42 -32.96
N GLU A 569 2.71 -18.32 -32.64
CA GLU A 569 2.93 -17.18 -33.52
C GLU A 569 4.42 -16.85 -33.54
N THR A 570 4.97 -16.64 -34.74
CA THR A 570 6.36 -16.18 -34.93
C THR A 570 6.35 -14.69 -35.23
N LYS A 571 7.01 -13.90 -34.39
CA LYS A 571 7.15 -12.45 -34.53
C LYS A 571 8.61 -12.05 -34.46
N ALA A 572 9.02 -11.08 -35.27
CA ALA A 572 10.31 -10.44 -35.12
C ALA A 572 10.31 -9.60 -33.84
N VAL A 573 11.36 -9.74 -33.02
CA VAL A 573 11.55 -9.02 -31.76
C VAL A 573 12.89 -8.31 -31.82
N THR A 574 12.87 -7.00 -31.59
CA THR A 574 14.07 -6.17 -31.48
C THR A 574 14.44 -6.00 -30.00
N TYR A 575 15.68 -6.29 -29.63
CA TYR A 575 16.15 -6.19 -28.25
C TYR A 575 17.66 -5.91 -28.16
N THR A 576 18.08 -5.33 -27.04
CA THR A 576 19.51 -5.11 -26.72
C THR A 576 20.12 -6.40 -26.19
N LYS A 577 21.02 -7.00 -26.98
CA LYS A 577 21.59 -8.33 -26.71
C LYS A 577 22.84 -8.28 -25.84
N ALA A 578 23.64 -7.23 -25.98
CA ALA A 578 24.92 -7.06 -25.28
C ALA A 578 25.25 -5.58 -25.16
N ALA A 579 26.16 -5.26 -24.22
CA ALA A 579 26.78 -3.95 -24.12
C ALA A 579 28.27 -4.09 -23.76
N THR A 580 29.10 -3.21 -24.31
CA THR A 580 30.49 -3.01 -23.89
C THR A 580 30.55 -1.70 -23.12
N MET A 581 31.16 -1.71 -21.94
CA MET A 581 31.31 -0.52 -21.09
C MET A 581 32.80 -0.24 -20.85
N ASN A 582 33.19 1.02 -21.01
CA ASN A 582 34.52 1.53 -20.66
C ASN A 582 34.38 2.66 -19.62
N VAL A 583 35.30 2.69 -18.66
CA VAL A 583 35.37 3.79 -17.68
C VAL A 583 35.87 5.06 -18.38
N GLY A 584 35.15 6.17 -18.18
CA GLY A 584 35.45 7.49 -18.74
C GLY A 584 36.17 8.42 -17.75
N ALA A 585 35.94 9.72 -17.91
CA ALA A 585 36.52 10.78 -17.08
C ALA A 585 35.94 10.82 -15.65
N VAL A 586 36.73 11.37 -14.72
CA VAL A 586 36.34 11.66 -13.33
C VAL A 586 36.57 13.14 -13.05
N ARG A 587 35.56 13.83 -12.51
CA ARG A 587 35.66 15.21 -12.00
C ARG A 587 35.43 15.19 -10.50
N ASP A 588 36.43 15.63 -9.75
CA ASP A 588 36.40 15.77 -8.29
C ASP A 588 36.05 17.22 -7.93
N LEU A 589 34.88 17.43 -7.33
CA LEU A 589 34.39 18.74 -6.89
C LEU A 589 34.92 19.11 -5.50
N GLY A 590 35.74 18.26 -4.89
CA GLY A 590 36.30 18.45 -3.56
C GLY A 590 35.44 17.85 -2.46
N THR A 591 35.90 18.01 -1.21
CA THR A 591 35.16 17.53 -0.03
C THR A 591 33.94 18.40 0.23
N LEU A 592 32.82 17.77 0.59
CA LEU A 592 31.63 18.50 1.04
C LEU A 592 31.81 19.07 2.46
N LYS A 593 32.80 18.62 3.25
CA LYS A 593 32.99 18.96 4.69
C LYS A 593 31.71 18.77 5.55
N GLY A 594 30.86 17.84 5.13
CA GLY A 594 29.50 17.68 5.65
C GLY A 594 28.48 18.04 4.57
N GLY A 595 27.35 17.34 4.57
CA GLY A 595 26.33 17.48 3.54
C GLY A 595 26.33 16.37 2.48
N ASP A 596 25.58 16.59 1.41
CA ASP A 596 25.28 15.58 0.40
C ASP A 596 24.95 16.18 -0.97
N ILE A 597 24.97 15.35 -2.01
CA ILE A 597 24.45 15.66 -3.33
C ILE A 597 22.97 15.29 -3.35
N ALA A 598 22.11 16.21 -3.77
CA ALA A 598 20.66 16.04 -3.81
C ALA A 598 20.11 15.81 -5.22
N GLY A 599 20.86 16.15 -6.27
CA GLY A 599 20.41 15.92 -7.63
C GLY A 599 21.50 16.02 -8.70
N LEU A 600 21.23 15.35 -9.82
CA LEU A 600 22.01 15.36 -11.04
C LEU A 600 21.02 15.35 -12.22
N THR A 601 21.14 16.29 -13.15
CA THR A 601 20.31 16.34 -14.37
C THR A 601 21.06 16.92 -15.55
N ILE A 602 20.61 16.60 -16.76
CA ILE A 602 21.09 17.22 -17.99
C ILE A 602 19.98 18.11 -18.53
N ASP A 603 20.32 19.34 -18.88
CA ASP A 603 19.40 20.27 -19.55
C ASP A 603 20.22 21.13 -20.53
N ASN A 604 19.70 21.33 -21.74
CA ASN A 604 20.36 22.10 -22.80
C ASN A 604 21.83 21.70 -23.08
N GLY A 605 22.15 20.40 -22.98
CA GLY A 605 23.51 19.88 -23.26
C GLY A 605 24.54 20.21 -22.18
N GLN A 606 24.10 20.63 -20.99
CA GLN A 606 24.96 20.87 -19.84
C GLN A 606 24.54 20.00 -18.67
N LEU A 607 25.52 19.61 -17.85
CA LEU A 607 25.30 18.82 -16.66
C LEU A 607 25.11 19.74 -15.45
N TYR A 608 24.07 19.50 -14.67
CA TYR A 608 23.79 20.22 -13.44
C TYR A 608 23.88 19.26 -12.26
N VAL A 609 24.68 19.60 -11.26
CA VAL A 609 24.80 18.87 -10.00
C VAL A 609 24.55 19.83 -8.85
N GLY A 610 23.75 19.42 -7.88
CA GLY A 610 23.43 20.25 -6.73
C GLY A 610 23.19 19.45 -5.47
N GLY A 611 23.30 20.13 -4.34
CA GLY A 611 23.28 19.53 -3.01
C GLY A 611 23.48 20.59 -1.95
N TYR A 612 23.98 20.19 -0.79
CA TYR A 612 24.35 21.13 0.27
C TYR A 612 25.70 20.76 0.88
N THR A 613 26.39 21.75 1.40
CA THR A 613 27.78 21.63 1.86
C THR A 613 28.10 22.71 2.88
N THR A 614 29.01 22.41 3.81
CA THR A 614 29.64 23.44 4.64
C THR A 614 30.96 23.96 4.03
N ASN A 615 31.34 23.43 2.86
CA ASN A 615 32.53 23.84 2.14
C ASN A 615 32.22 24.93 1.11
N GLY A 616 32.59 26.17 1.42
CA GLY A 616 32.49 27.33 0.50
C GLY A 616 33.51 27.35 -0.64
N GLU A 617 34.34 26.31 -0.77
CA GLU A 617 35.45 26.21 -1.74
C GLU A 617 35.39 24.87 -2.50
N LEU A 618 34.25 24.51 -3.09
CA LEU A 618 34.18 23.38 -4.02
C LEU A 618 34.93 23.70 -5.33
N SER A 619 35.45 22.68 -5.99
CA SER A 619 36.38 22.78 -7.14
C SER A 619 35.68 23.11 -8.47
N VAL A 620 34.99 24.25 -8.52
CA VAL A 620 34.41 24.83 -9.76
C VAL A 620 34.89 26.28 -9.88
N GLY A 621 35.60 26.59 -10.98
CA GLY A 621 36.42 27.80 -11.08
C GLY A 621 35.64 29.14 -11.09
N ASN A 622 34.43 29.16 -11.65
CA ASN A 622 33.61 30.37 -11.75
C ASN A 622 32.44 30.34 -10.75
N VAL A 623 32.65 30.93 -9.56
CA VAL A 623 31.62 31.03 -8.52
C VAL A 623 30.83 32.32 -8.67
N THR A 624 29.58 32.24 -9.12
CA THR A 624 28.70 33.39 -9.38
C THR A 624 28.04 33.92 -8.11
N LYS A 625 27.89 33.09 -7.08
CA LYS A 625 27.48 33.50 -5.72
C LYS A 625 28.21 32.69 -4.66
N ALA A 626 28.85 33.39 -3.71
CA ALA A 626 29.62 32.78 -2.62
C ALA A 626 28.72 32.21 -1.50
N ALA A 627 29.27 31.26 -0.73
CA ALA A 627 28.66 30.73 0.48
C ALA A 627 28.41 31.83 1.52
N SER A 628 27.30 31.71 2.26
CA SER A 628 26.81 32.68 3.25
C SER A 628 27.09 32.25 4.70
N GLY A 629 27.53 31.00 4.92
CA GLY A 629 27.98 30.48 6.21
C GLY A 629 27.12 29.30 6.68
N GLY A 630 27.58 28.54 7.69
CA GLY A 630 26.90 27.30 8.07
C GLY A 630 26.97 26.25 6.96
N SER A 631 25.90 25.47 6.81
CA SER A 631 25.64 24.66 5.61
C SER A 631 24.85 25.47 4.59
N ASP A 632 25.31 25.51 3.34
CA ASP A 632 24.62 26.16 2.22
C ASP A 632 24.27 25.13 1.15
N GLY A 633 23.16 25.36 0.44
CA GLY A 633 22.91 24.72 -0.84
C GLY A 633 23.95 25.14 -1.88
N PHE A 634 24.30 24.25 -2.81
CA PHE A 634 25.11 24.57 -3.98
C PHE A 634 24.47 23.97 -5.24
N VAL A 635 24.73 24.63 -6.37
CA VAL A 635 24.52 24.06 -7.70
C VAL A 635 25.69 24.43 -8.60
N ALA A 636 26.16 23.47 -9.38
CA ALA A 636 27.15 23.66 -10.42
C ALA A 636 26.60 23.24 -11.78
N ARG A 637 26.88 24.04 -12.81
CA ARG A 637 26.64 23.78 -14.24
C ARG A 637 27.98 23.55 -14.89
N ILE A 638 28.20 22.36 -15.44
CA ILE A 638 29.50 21.88 -15.90
C ILE A 638 29.40 21.16 -17.25
N SER A 639 30.55 20.99 -17.91
CA SER A 639 30.64 20.24 -19.15
C SER A 639 30.27 18.74 -19.01
N LEU A 640 29.59 18.19 -20.02
CA LEU A 640 29.22 16.77 -20.09
C LEU A 640 30.42 15.81 -20.27
N ASP A 641 31.54 16.31 -20.77
CA ASP A 641 32.78 15.52 -20.85
C ASP A 641 33.57 15.50 -19.54
N LEU A 642 33.06 16.18 -18.51
CA LEU A 642 33.64 16.32 -17.17
C LEU A 642 35.03 16.99 -17.14
N THR A 643 35.42 17.66 -18.23
CA THR A 643 36.63 18.48 -18.26
C THR A 643 36.39 19.81 -17.55
N ASP A 644 37.45 20.36 -16.96
CA ASP A 644 37.41 21.69 -16.35
C ASP A 644 37.38 22.76 -17.44
N THR A 645 36.28 23.49 -17.55
CA THR A 645 36.13 24.55 -18.56
C THR A 645 35.90 25.90 -17.90
N ALA A 646 36.26 26.98 -18.60
CA ALA A 646 35.99 28.34 -18.12
C ALA A 646 34.48 28.68 -18.07
N ASP A 647 33.65 27.88 -18.74
CA ASP A 647 32.19 28.02 -18.79
C ASP A 647 31.49 27.27 -17.63
N ASP A 648 32.23 26.40 -16.92
CA ASP A 648 31.74 25.75 -15.70
C ASP A 648 31.44 26.82 -14.64
N THR A 649 30.23 26.81 -14.08
CA THR A 649 29.74 27.83 -13.14
C THR A 649 29.15 27.19 -11.89
N MET A 650 29.26 27.87 -10.74
CA MET A 650 28.70 27.43 -9.47
C MET A 650 28.06 28.58 -8.69
N ALA A 651 26.93 28.32 -8.04
CA ALA A 651 26.27 29.24 -7.14
C ALA A 651 25.93 28.56 -5.81
N TYR A 652 26.18 29.26 -4.69
CA TYR A 652 25.69 28.87 -3.38
C TYR A 652 24.35 29.54 -3.06
N TYR A 653 23.49 28.84 -2.32
CA TYR A 653 22.19 29.32 -1.88
C TYR A 653 21.94 28.95 -0.41
N GLY A 654 21.66 29.96 0.41
CA GLY A 654 21.41 29.81 1.83
C GLY A 654 21.62 31.14 2.54
N GLY A 655 21.48 31.14 3.86
CA GLY A 655 21.77 32.26 4.75
C GLY A 655 22.95 31.97 5.66
N THR A 656 22.94 32.52 6.87
CA THR A 656 24.01 32.29 7.85
C THR A 656 23.78 31.06 8.73
N GLY A 657 22.67 30.35 8.54
CA GLY A 657 22.31 29.14 9.29
C GLY A 657 22.60 27.86 8.50
N ASP A 658 22.19 26.71 9.04
CA ASP A 658 22.32 25.45 8.31
C ASP A 658 21.11 25.25 7.38
N ASP A 659 21.32 25.49 6.10
CA ASP A 659 20.39 25.23 5.01
C ASP A 659 20.72 23.89 4.34
N THR A 660 19.69 23.10 4.05
CA THR A 660 19.83 21.83 3.34
C THR A 660 19.17 21.90 1.97
N VAL A 661 19.56 21.00 1.08
CA VAL A 661 18.88 20.75 -0.20
C VAL A 661 18.46 19.28 -0.21
N THR A 662 17.17 19.04 -0.42
CA THR A 662 16.57 17.70 -0.49
C THR A 662 16.17 17.33 -1.92
N GLY A 663 16.05 18.31 -2.81
CA GLY A 663 15.76 18.06 -4.23
C GLY A 663 16.20 19.21 -5.13
N MET A 664 16.54 18.83 -6.37
CA MET A 664 16.89 19.76 -7.45
C MET A 664 16.18 19.35 -8.74
N ALA A 665 15.70 20.34 -9.49
CA ALA A 665 15.20 20.15 -10.85
C ALA A 665 15.70 21.29 -11.75
N VAL A 666 15.86 21.02 -13.05
CA VAL A 666 16.29 22.02 -14.03
C VAL A 666 15.37 21.96 -15.22
N SER A 667 14.98 23.11 -15.74
CA SER A 667 14.20 23.21 -16.98
C SER A 667 14.54 24.50 -17.70
N ASN A 668 14.90 24.42 -18.98
CA ASN A 668 15.24 25.59 -19.81
C ASN A 668 16.38 26.44 -19.22
N GLY A 669 17.43 25.79 -18.70
CA GLY A 669 18.61 26.39 -18.09
C GLY A 669 18.39 26.93 -16.67
N GLN A 670 17.16 26.83 -16.17
CA GLN A 670 16.77 27.41 -14.90
C GLN A 670 16.73 26.35 -13.80
N VAL A 671 17.54 26.54 -12.76
CA VAL A 671 17.67 25.61 -11.64
C VAL A 671 16.62 25.91 -10.57
N TRP A 672 16.05 24.86 -10.01
CA TRP A 672 15.16 24.90 -8.86
C TRP A 672 15.70 24.03 -7.73
N LEU A 673 15.73 24.58 -6.52
CA LEU A 673 16.16 23.91 -5.30
C LEU A 673 15.02 23.88 -4.30
N VAL A 674 14.88 22.77 -3.58
CA VAL A 674 14.03 22.66 -2.39
C VAL A 674 14.83 22.09 -1.23
N GLY A 675 14.47 22.47 -0.01
CA GLY A 675 15.11 21.95 1.20
C GLY A 675 14.61 22.62 2.46
N ALA A 676 15.29 22.35 3.58
CA ALA A 676 14.98 22.98 4.86
C ALA A 676 15.78 24.27 5.01
N ALA A 677 15.11 25.34 5.42
CA ALA A 677 15.73 26.60 5.75
C ALA A 677 16.32 26.52 7.17
N GLY A 678 17.52 27.06 7.33
CA GLY A 678 18.12 27.31 8.63
C GLY A 678 17.47 28.51 9.31
N LYS A 679 18.31 29.35 9.94
CA LYS A 679 17.83 30.49 10.72
C LYS A 679 17.27 31.61 9.84
N ASP A 680 18.01 31.98 8.80
CA ASP A 680 17.76 33.18 8.01
C ASP A 680 17.78 32.80 6.51
N LEU A 681 16.84 33.30 5.71
CA LEU A 681 16.95 33.32 4.25
C LEU A 681 16.81 34.78 3.83
N ALA A 682 17.67 35.26 2.94
CA ALA A 682 17.75 36.68 2.60
C ALA A 682 16.38 37.22 2.15
N GLY A 683 15.84 38.23 2.84
CA GLY A 683 14.54 38.84 2.47
C GLY A 683 13.29 38.02 2.82
N LEU A 684 13.43 36.81 3.37
CA LEU A 684 12.33 35.91 3.72
C LEU A 684 12.30 35.65 5.24
N PRO A 685 11.47 36.37 6.01
CA PRO A 685 11.37 36.13 7.46
C PRO A 685 10.80 34.74 7.75
N THR A 686 11.23 34.16 8.88
CA THR A 686 10.72 32.86 9.35
C THR A 686 9.20 32.89 9.54
N VAL A 687 8.52 31.88 9.01
CA VAL A 687 7.06 31.74 9.02
C VAL A 687 6.63 30.75 10.12
N GLY A 688 7.33 29.62 10.25
CA GLY A 688 7.08 28.56 11.23
C GLY A 688 8.24 28.34 12.21
N GLN A 689 8.24 27.18 12.87
CA GLN A 689 9.33 26.73 13.75
C GLN A 689 10.50 26.16 12.92
N LYS A 690 10.17 25.38 11.88
CA LYS A 690 11.12 24.84 10.91
C LYS A 690 10.50 24.92 9.52
N ASP A 691 10.98 25.86 8.73
CA ASP A 691 10.46 26.11 7.39
C ASP A 691 11.23 25.34 6.32
N GLY A 692 10.51 24.98 5.28
CA GLY A 692 11.10 24.62 4.00
C GLY A 692 11.30 25.84 3.11
N TYR A 693 11.95 25.64 1.98
CA TYR A 693 11.96 26.63 0.91
C TYR A 693 11.88 25.97 -0.47
N VAL A 694 11.51 26.79 -1.44
CA VAL A 694 11.80 26.56 -2.85
C VAL A 694 12.46 27.81 -3.41
N ALA A 695 13.50 27.63 -4.21
CA ALA A 695 14.25 28.73 -4.82
C ALA A 695 14.59 28.42 -6.26
N GLN A 696 14.47 29.44 -7.11
CA GLN A 696 14.88 29.41 -8.50
C GLN A 696 16.20 30.17 -8.65
N ILE A 697 17.25 29.52 -9.13
CA ILE A 697 18.61 30.06 -9.20
C ILE A 697 19.05 30.27 -10.65
N ASP A 698 19.29 31.53 -11.00
CA ASP A 698 19.93 31.90 -12.27
C ASP A 698 21.44 31.63 -12.17
N MET A 699 21.96 30.75 -13.03
CA MET A 699 23.36 30.29 -12.93
C MET A 699 24.37 31.35 -13.37
N ASP A 700 23.99 32.29 -14.24
CA ASP A 700 24.91 33.28 -14.79
C ASP A 700 25.17 34.41 -13.78
N SER A 701 24.15 34.76 -12.98
CA SER A 701 24.24 35.77 -11.91
C SER A 701 24.41 35.19 -10.50
N GLY A 702 24.07 33.92 -10.31
CA GLY A 702 23.96 33.27 -9.00
C GLY A 702 22.79 33.75 -8.14
N ALA A 703 21.94 34.65 -8.67
CA ALA A 703 20.83 35.23 -7.93
C ALA A 703 19.61 34.29 -7.86
N ALA A 704 18.87 34.37 -6.76
CA ALA A 704 17.54 33.78 -6.69
C ALA A 704 16.56 34.70 -7.43
N THR A 705 16.04 34.27 -8.57
CA THR A 705 15.08 35.05 -9.39
C THR A 705 13.65 34.90 -8.88
N TRP A 706 13.38 33.85 -8.11
CA TRP A 706 12.16 33.63 -7.35
C TRP A 706 12.43 32.71 -6.17
N GLU A 707 11.77 32.96 -5.05
CA GLU A 707 11.92 32.17 -3.82
C GLU A 707 10.64 32.23 -2.98
N GLN A 708 10.38 31.16 -2.25
CA GLN A 708 9.22 31.06 -1.36
C GLN A 708 9.59 30.21 -0.15
N ARG A 709 9.40 30.76 1.05
CA ARG A 709 9.38 29.96 2.29
C ARG A 709 8.10 29.14 2.34
N LEU A 710 8.25 27.88 2.77
CA LEU A 710 7.20 26.90 2.92
C LEU A 710 7.04 26.59 4.40
N THR A 711 5.83 26.70 4.91
CA THR A 711 5.50 26.25 6.26
C THR A 711 4.29 25.32 6.19
N GLY A 712 4.23 24.35 7.09
CA GLY A 712 3.24 23.28 7.07
C GLY A 712 2.51 23.15 8.39
N LYS A 713 1.86 22.00 8.57
CA LYS A 713 1.20 21.59 9.81
C LYS A 713 2.14 21.83 11.01
N ASP A 714 1.57 22.39 12.09
CA ASP A 714 2.26 22.73 13.34
C ASP A 714 3.47 23.69 13.20
N GLY A 715 3.61 24.37 12.06
CA GLY A 715 4.75 25.24 11.77
C GLY A 715 6.01 24.49 11.33
N TYR A 716 5.85 23.25 10.85
CA TYR A 716 6.94 22.42 10.32
C TYR A 716 6.66 22.06 8.87
N ALA A 717 7.66 22.26 8.00
CA ALA A 717 7.65 21.78 6.63
C ALA A 717 9.06 21.37 6.21
N THR A 718 9.19 20.16 5.69
CA THR A 718 10.40 19.68 5.03
C THR A 718 10.03 19.25 3.61
N PRO A 719 10.31 20.07 2.59
CA PRO A 719 10.18 19.66 1.20
C PRO A 719 11.02 18.40 0.97
N THR A 720 10.43 17.37 0.38
CA THR A 720 11.07 16.08 0.19
C THR A 720 11.55 15.87 -1.24
N SER A 721 10.85 16.42 -2.22
CA SER A 721 11.25 16.33 -3.63
C SER A 721 10.63 17.44 -4.49
N ILE A 722 11.18 17.64 -5.69
CA ILE A 722 10.73 18.62 -6.67
C ILE A 722 10.74 18.03 -8.09
N ALA A 723 9.74 18.40 -8.89
CA ALA A 723 9.72 18.17 -10.33
C ALA A 723 9.26 19.43 -11.08
N VAL A 724 9.74 19.62 -12.31
CA VAL A 724 9.40 20.77 -13.15
C VAL A 724 8.86 20.28 -14.48
N ASP A 725 7.61 20.62 -14.79
CA ASP A 725 7.03 20.42 -16.12
C ASP A 725 7.22 21.72 -16.90
N ALA A 726 8.06 21.72 -17.93
CA ALA A 726 8.34 22.87 -18.79
C ALA A 726 7.08 23.51 -19.42
N SER A 727 5.98 22.76 -19.45
CA SER A 727 4.70 23.12 -20.05
C SER A 727 3.50 22.91 -19.10
N GLY A 728 3.76 22.83 -17.79
CA GLY A 728 2.76 22.42 -16.81
C GLY A 728 1.77 23.49 -16.37
N SER A 729 2.09 24.78 -16.55
CA SER A 729 1.20 25.89 -16.18
C SER A 729 0.47 26.43 -17.41
N SER A 730 -0.85 26.53 -17.34
CA SER A 730 -1.66 27.02 -18.46
C SER A 730 -3.09 27.43 -18.06
N ALA A 731 -3.89 27.91 -19.02
CA ALA A 731 -5.31 28.18 -18.80
C ALA A 731 -6.12 26.95 -18.35
N LEU A 732 -5.60 25.72 -18.51
CA LEU A 732 -6.24 24.52 -17.97
C LEU A 732 -6.28 24.51 -16.44
N ASP A 733 -5.33 25.17 -15.77
CA ASP A 733 -5.29 25.30 -14.30
C ASP A 733 -6.55 26.01 -13.78
N VAL A 734 -7.07 27.00 -14.52
CA VAL A 734 -8.30 27.72 -14.19
C VAL A 734 -9.53 26.82 -14.19
N PHE A 735 -9.53 25.79 -15.03
CA PHE A 735 -10.62 24.82 -15.14
C PHE A 735 -10.36 23.56 -14.31
N GLY A 736 -9.22 23.44 -13.63
CA GLY A 736 -8.79 22.23 -12.92
C GLY A 736 -8.72 21.01 -13.84
N LEU A 737 -8.44 21.22 -15.13
CA LEU A 737 -8.35 20.16 -16.14
C LEU A 737 -6.89 19.74 -16.35
N PRO A 738 -6.62 18.45 -16.59
CA PRO A 738 -5.28 18.00 -16.88
C PRO A 738 -4.89 18.37 -18.32
N ARG A 739 -3.60 18.62 -18.55
CA ARG A 739 -2.96 18.63 -19.87
C ARG A 739 -2.83 17.20 -20.40
N GLY A 740 -2.96 17.05 -21.72
CA GLY A 740 -2.76 15.77 -22.41
C GLY A 740 -4.01 14.91 -22.47
N ALA A 741 -3.82 13.64 -22.79
CA ALA A 741 -4.91 12.68 -22.97
C ALA A 741 -5.49 12.26 -21.61
N MET A 742 -6.81 12.33 -21.45
CA MET A 742 -7.48 11.69 -20.33
C MET A 742 -7.52 10.18 -20.55
N ASN A 743 -6.66 9.46 -19.83
CA ASN A 743 -6.62 8.01 -19.92
C ASN A 743 -7.63 7.39 -18.95
N TYR A 744 -8.74 6.87 -19.50
CA TYR A 744 -9.78 6.16 -18.74
C TYR A 744 -9.51 4.67 -18.58
N VAL A 745 -8.44 4.18 -19.20
CA VAL A 745 -8.09 2.76 -19.18
C VAL A 745 -7.33 2.47 -17.89
N GLN A 746 -7.93 1.64 -17.05
CA GLN A 746 -7.30 1.08 -15.87
C GLN A 746 -6.81 -0.33 -16.20
N SER A 747 -5.75 -0.77 -15.52
CA SER A 747 -5.30 -2.15 -15.66
C SER A 747 -6.36 -3.13 -15.16
N ASP A 748 -6.59 -4.19 -15.93
CA ASP A 748 -7.45 -5.31 -15.55
C ASP A 748 -6.67 -6.47 -14.91
N LYS A 749 -5.35 -6.33 -14.79
CA LYS A 749 -4.46 -7.31 -14.18
C LYS A 749 -4.59 -7.29 -12.66
N ILE A 750 -4.65 -8.47 -12.07
CA ILE A 750 -4.71 -8.66 -10.62
C ILE A 750 -3.47 -8.06 -9.95
N VAL A 751 -2.29 -8.35 -10.51
CA VAL A 751 -0.99 -7.90 -9.95
C VAL A 751 -0.77 -6.38 -10.02
N SER A 752 -1.57 -5.66 -10.81
CA SER A 752 -1.53 -4.20 -10.89
C SER A 752 -2.55 -3.52 -9.98
N ALA A 753 -3.61 -4.25 -9.62
CA ALA A 753 -4.73 -3.75 -8.83
C ALA A 753 -4.68 -4.15 -7.36
N THR A 754 -3.79 -5.08 -7.00
CA THR A 754 -3.61 -5.59 -5.64
C THR A 754 -2.13 -5.81 -5.36
N SER A 755 -1.77 -6.07 -4.10
CA SER A 755 -0.39 -6.42 -3.70
C SER A 755 0.03 -7.86 -4.11
N ALA A 756 -0.80 -8.55 -4.91
CA ALA A 756 -0.49 -9.89 -5.40
C ALA A 756 0.67 -9.82 -6.42
N ARG A 757 1.57 -10.79 -6.33
CA ARG A 757 2.75 -10.92 -7.19
C ARG A 757 2.63 -12.14 -8.10
N PRO A 758 3.27 -12.11 -9.28
CA PRO A 758 3.47 -13.31 -10.07
C PRO A 758 4.15 -14.41 -9.24
N GLY A 759 3.61 -15.62 -9.25
CA GLY A 759 4.10 -16.74 -8.46
C GLY A 759 3.41 -16.92 -7.11
N ASP A 760 2.69 -15.92 -6.61
CA ASP A 760 1.87 -16.08 -5.42
C ASP A 760 0.80 -17.18 -5.62
N THR A 761 0.44 -17.85 -4.54
CA THR A 761 -0.43 -19.02 -4.55
C THR A 761 -1.48 -19.01 -3.45
N PHE A 762 -2.55 -19.76 -3.70
CA PHE A 762 -3.43 -20.31 -2.67
C PHE A 762 -3.84 -21.72 -3.08
N GLN A 763 -4.46 -22.45 -2.18
CA GLN A 763 -4.83 -23.84 -2.42
C GLN A 763 -6.34 -24.04 -2.29
N ILE A 764 -6.88 -24.94 -3.10
CA ILE A 764 -8.26 -25.37 -2.97
C ILE A 764 -8.39 -26.89 -2.92
N ARG A 765 -9.42 -27.39 -2.22
CA ARG A 765 -9.88 -28.78 -2.35
C ARG A 765 -11.39 -28.86 -2.24
N THR A 766 -11.97 -29.83 -2.93
CA THR A 766 -13.44 -29.96 -3.05
C THR A 766 -14.02 -31.16 -2.31
N ARG A 767 -13.15 -31.96 -1.71
CA ARG A 767 -13.50 -33.09 -0.84
C ARG A 767 -12.75 -32.93 0.47
N GLU A 768 -13.40 -33.34 1.54
CA GLU A 768 -12.75 -33.47 2.83
C GLU A 768 -11.58 -34.44 2.72
N ARG A 769 -10.39 -33.95 3.09
CA ARG A 769 -9.11 -34.68 2.92
C ARG A 769 -8.79 -35.10 1.47
N GLY A 770 -9.44 -34.47 0.50
CA GLY A 770 -9.06 -34.58 -0.90
C GLY A 770 -7.70 -33.92 -1.17
N PRO A 771 -7.09 -34.20 -2.32
CA PRO A 771 -5.84 -33.57 -2.73
C PRO A 771 -6.03 -32.05 -2.81
N LEU A 772 -5.01 -31.31 -2.38
CA LEU A 772 -4.92 -29.87 -2.54
C LEU A 772 -4.49 -29.56 -3.97
N THR A 773 -5.20 -28.64 -4.61
CA THR A 773 -4.82 -28.09 -5.90
C THR A 773 -4.32 -26.67 -5.67
N THR A 774 -3.05 -26.43 -5.97
CA THR A 774 -2.45 -25.09 -5.91
C THR A 774 -2.88 -24.29 -7.12
N ILE A 775 -3.32 -23.05 -6.88
CA ILE A 775 -3.60 -22.04 -7.89
C ILE A 775 -2.51 -20.99 -7.77
N THR A 776 -1.82 -20.70 -8.88
CA THR A 776 -0.75 -19.71 -8.97
C THR A 776 -1.20 -18.50 -9.78
N ILE A 777 -0.94 -17.31 -9.26
CA ILE A 777 -1.15 -16.04 -9.94
C ILE A 777 -0.02 -15.81 -10.95
N GLY A 778 -0.39 -15.55 -12.20
CA GLY A 778 0.54 -15.17 -13.26
C GLY A 778 0.58 -13.65 -13.48
N ALA A 779 1.65 -13.16 -14.11
CA ALA A 779 1.83 -11.72 -14.37
C ALA A 779 0.73 -11.09 -15.23
N ASN A 780 0.05 -11.88 -16.06
CA ASN A 780 -1.04 -11.41 -16.92
C ASN A 780 -2.43 -11.90 -16.47
N ASP A 781 -2.56 -12.38 -15.22
CA ASP A 781 -3.87 -12.82 -14.75
C ASP A 781 -4.82 -11.65 -14.53
N THR A 782 -6.04 -11.81 -15.01
CA THR A 782 -7.20 -10.95 -14.73
C THR A 782 -8.18 -11.69 -13.82
N LEU A 783 -9.23 -11.02 -13.35
CA LEU A 783 -10.30 -11.71 -12.60
C LEU A 783 -10.94 -12.84 -13.40
N GLU A 784 -11.05 -12.68 -14.73
CA GLU A 784 -11.55 -13.70 -15.64
C GLU A 784 -10.66 -14.94 -15.68
N THR A 785 -9.34 -14.75 -15.89
CA THR A 785 -8.42 -15.89 -15.96
C THR A 785 -8.29 -16.59 -14.61
N LEU A 786 -8.31 -15.83 -13.50
CA LEU A 786 -8.33 -16.40 -12.15
C LEU A 786 -9.62 -17.18 -11.89
N ALA A 787 -10.78 -16.64 -12.28
CA ALA A 787 -12.05 -17.35 -12.15
C ALA A 787 -12.03 -18.69 -12.89
N ASP A 788 -11.45 -18.73 -14.09
CA ASP A 788 -11.27 -19.95 -14.86
C ASP A 788 -10.29 -20.93 -14.21
N LYS A 789 -9.18 -20.44 -13.63
CA LYS A 789 -8.25 -21.27 -12.85
C LYS A 789 -8.97 -21.93 -11.67
N ILE A 790 -9.78 -21.18 -10.92
CA ILE A 790 -10.56 -21.72 -9.79
C ILE A 790 -11.62 -22.74 -10.25
N ARG A 791 -12.35 -22.46 -11.32
CA ARG A 791 -13.35 -23.40 -11.88
C ARG A 791 -12.69 -24.71 -12.29
N ARG A 792 -11.54 -24.65 -13.00
CA ARG A 792 -10.77 -25.84 -13.40
C ARG A 792 -10.23 -26.61 -12.19
N ALA A 793 -9.56 -25.92 -11.26
CA ALA A 793 -8.99 -26.54 -10.07
C ALA A 793 -10.05 -27.16 -9.14
N SER A 794 -11.27 -26.60 -9.13
CA SER A 794 -12.39 -27.17 -8.36
C SER A 794 -13.14 -28.29 -9.07
N GLY A 795 -12.77 -28.65 -10.31
CA GLY A 795 -13.52 -29.63 -11.10
C GLY A 795 -14.99 -29.26 -11.26
N SER A 796 -15.29 -27.97 -11.44
CA SER A 796 -16.65 -27.39 -11.49
C SER A 796 -17.47 -27.47 -10.19
N ALA A 797 -16.85 -27.80 -9.05
CA ALA A 797 -17.55 -27.75 -7.75
C ALA A 797 -17.82 -26.31 -7.28
N ALA A 798 -17.05 -25.33 -7.77
CA ALA A 798 -17.22 -23.91 -7.48
C ALA A 798 -17.91 -23.18 -8.65
N LYS A 799 -18.91 -22.35 -8.33
CA LYS A 799 -19.38 -21.26 -9.18
C LYS A 799 -18.61 -20.01 -8.81
N VAL A 800 -17.83 -19.50 -9.76
CA VAL A 800 -17.09 -18.26 -9.61
C VAL A 800 -17.78 -17.17 -10.43
N SER A 801 -18.07 -16.02 -9.81
CA SER A 801 -18.73 -14.88 -10.44
C SER A 801 -17.94 -13.60 -10.18
N ILE A 802 -18.04 -12.66 -11.11
CA ILE A 802 -17.44 -11.32 -10.98
C ILE A 802 -18.59 -10.32 -10.90
N THR A 803 -18.55 -9.44 -9.90
CA THR A 803 -19.58 -8.43 -9.67
C THR A 803 -18.95 -7.06 -9.51
N SER A 804 -19.61 -6.01 -9.99
CA SER A 804 -19.17 -4.64 -9.75
C SER A 804 -19.64 -4.14 -8.37
N ASP A 805 -18.77 -3.42 -7.70
CA ASP A 805 -18.99 -2.73 -6.44
C ASP A 805 -18.36 -1.34 -6.56
N GLY A 806 -19.18 -0.32 -6.80
CA GLY A 806 -18.70 1.01 -7.19
C GLY A 806 -17.87 0.97 -8.49
N ASN A 807 -16.63 1.44 -8.41
CA ASN A 807 -15.66 1.43 -9.52
C ASN A 807 -14.78 0.17 -9.55
N MET A 808 -15.00 -0.78 -8.65
CA MET A 808 -14.21 -2.00 -8.54
C MET A 808 -15.00 -3.22 -9.03
N ARG A 809 -14.30 -4.18 -9.60
CA ARG A 809 -14.79 -5.52 -9.95
C ARG A 809 -14.27 -6.49 -8.90
N LYS A 810 -15.15 -7.31 -8.32
CA LYS A 810 -14.85 -8.23 -7.22
C LYS A 810 -15.19 -9.66 -7.60
N LEU A 811 -14.31 -10.58 -7.19
CA LEU A 811 -14.48 -12.01 -7.37
C LEU A 811 -15.40 -12.57 -6.26
N SER A 812 -16.21 -13.55 -6.60
CA SER A 812 -16.95 -14.32 -5.60
C SER A 812 -16.98 -15.80 -5.94
N ILE A 813 -16.73 -16.63 -4.93
CA ILE A 813 -16.71 -18.08 -4.97
C ILE A 813 -17.91 -18.60 -4.17
N THR A 814 -18.75 -19.40 -4.83
CA THR A 814 -19.91 -20.07 -4.22
C THR A 814 -19.92 -21.54 -4.63
N PRO A 815 -20.62 -22.44 -3.92
CA PRO A 815 -20.74 -23.83 -4.35
C PRO A 815 -21.64 -23.92 -5.58
N ALA A 816 -21.19 -24.62 -6.62
CA ALA A 816 -21.95 -24.79 -7.88
C ALA A 816 -23.23 -25.62 -7.69
N PHE A 817 -23.20 -26.57 -6.75
CA PHE A 817 -24.32 -27.47 -6.44
C PHE A 817 -24.62 -27.47 -4.95
N LYS A 818 -25.82 -27.92 -4.56
CA LYS A 818 -26.20 -28.08 -3.14
C LYS A 818 -25.23 -29.00 -2.38
N THR A 819 -24.65 -29.98 -3.08
CA THR A 819 -23.69 -30.96 -2.54
C THR A 819 -22.22 -30.56 -2.67
N SER A 820 -21.92 -29.45 -3.34
CA SER A 820 -20.55 -28.96 -3.48
C SER A 820 -20.03 -28.40 -2.16
N THR A 821 -18.76 -28.67 -1.89
CA THR A 821 -17.99 -28.00 -0.85
C THR A 821 -16.68 -27.54 -1.49
N VAL A 822 -16.26 -26.31 -1.20
CA VAL A 822 -14.97 -25.78 -1.66
C VAL A 822 -14.25 -25.27 -0.43
N GLU A 823 -13.11 -25.87 -0.10
CA GLU A 823 -12.24 -25.31 0.92
C GLU A 823 -11.11 -24.54 0.26
N ILE A 824 -10.90 -23.31 0.74
CA ILE A 824 -9.89 -22.35 0.32
C ILE A 824 -8.87 -22.28 1.46
N LEU A 825 -7.59 -22.47 1.12
CA LEU A 825 -6.48 -22.52 2.05
C LEU A 825 -5.37 -21.60 1.57
N PRO A 826 -4.57 -21.03 2.47
CA PRO A 826 -3.47 -20.14 2.10
C PRO A 826 -2.44 -20.86 1.23
N GLY A 827 -1.64 -20.06 0.51
CA GLY A 827 -0.43 -20.53 -0.16
C GLY A 827 0.59 -21.09 0.83
N LYS A 828 1.63 -21.77 0.33
CA LYS A 828 2.71 -22.28 1.19
C LYS A 828 3.74 -21.18 1.45
N GLY A 829 4.17 -21.01 2.70
CA GLY A 829 5.13 -19.97 3.08
C GLY A 829 4.65 -18.57 2.64
N ASP A 830 5.58 -17.73 2.20
CA ASP A 830 5.30 -16.32 1.83
C ASP A 830 4.63 -16.17 0.45
N SER A 831 4.20 -17.27 -0.16
CA SER A 831 3.42 -17.21 -1.40
C SER A 831 1.94 -16.99 -1.16
N ASN A 832 1.45 -16.90 0.08
CA ASN A 832 0.02 -16.74 0.35
C ASN A 832 -0.55 -15.47 -0.30
N VAL A 833 -1.54 -15.64 -1.17
CA VAL A 833 -2.17 -14.54 -1.92
C VAL A 833 -3.55 -14.13 -1.39
N LEU A 834 -4.11 -14.86 -0.42
CA LEU A 834 -5.51 -14.68 -0.03
C LEU A 834 -5.81 -13.25 0.44
N ASP A 835 -4.94 -12.66 1.27
CA ASP A 835 -5.12 -11.31 1.78
C ASP A 835 -4.98 -10.25 0.68
N ALA A 836 -4.02 -10.41 -0.22
CA ALA A 836 -3.86 -9.56 -1.41
C ALA A 836 -5.08 -9.62 -2.35
N LEU A 837 -5.75 -10.78 -2.44
CA LEU A 837 -7.02 -10.91 -3.15
C LEU A 837 -8.23 -10.49 -2.31
N GLY A 838 -8.06 -10.22 -1.02
CA GLY A 838 -9.13 -9.99 -0.07
C GLY A 838 -10.10 -11.18 0.07
N LEU A 839 -9.64 -12.41 -0.17
CA LEU A 839 -10.39 -13.66 0.00
C LEU A 839 -10.14 -14.27 1.38
N ALA A 840 -11.09 -15.00 1.91
CA ALA A 840 -10.96 -15.64 3.22
C ALA A 840 -10.54 -17.11 3.10
N SER A 841 -9.61 -17.55 3.94
CA SER A 841 -9.40 -18.99 4.13
C SER A 841 -10.62 -19.61 4.81
N GLY A 842 -10.98 -20.85 4.43
CA GLY A 842 -12.11 -21.56 5.02
C GLY A 842 -12.91 -22.41 4.06
N VAL A 843 -14.05 -22.90 4.54
CA VAL A 843 -14.95 -23.79 3.80
C VAL A 843 -16.17 -23.02 3.31
N VAL A 844 -16.36 -22.99 2.00
CA VAL A 844 -17.53 -22.47 1.31
C VAL A 844 -18.51 -23.63 1.01
N ARG A 845 -19.70 -23.57 1.60
CA ARG A 845 -20.71 -24.63 1.49
C ARG A 845 -22.14 -24.09 1.62
N ASN A 846 -23.07 -24.70 0.90
CA ASN A 846 -24.48 -24.33 1.00
C ASN A 846 -25.06 -24.83 2.33
N THR A 847 -25.90 -24.01 2.96
CA THR A 847 -26.62 -24.36 4.18
C THR A 847 -28.13 -24.33 3.96
N LYS A 848 -28.87 -25.08 4.79
CA LYS A 848 -30.34 -25.07 4.86
C LYS A 848 -30.77 -25.02 6.32
N THR A 849 -32.02 -24.66 6.57
CA THR A 849 -32.61 -24.76 7.91
C THR A 849 -33.30 -26.12 8.06
N GLU A 850 -32.94 -26.87 9.10
CA GLU A 850 -33.56 -28.15 9.44
C GLU A 850 -33.78 -28.22 10.96
N GLY A 851 -35.02 -28.40 11.40
CA GLY A 851 -35.37 -28.42 12.82
C GLY A 851 -34.92 -27.17 13.58
N GLY A 852 -35.09 -25.98 12.99
CA GLY A 852 -34.67 -24.70 13.57
C GLY A 852 -33.16 -24.41 13.56
N ARG A 853 -32.34 -25.32 13.03
CA ARG A 853 -30.87 -25.20 12.99
C ARG A 853 -30.37 -24.97 11.57
N THR A 854 -29.31 -24.18 11.43
CA THR A 854 -28.57 -24.07 10.17
C THR A 854 -27.69 -25.30 10.03
N VAL A 855 -28.01 -26.16 9.07
CA VAL A 855 -27.27 -27.39 8.75
C VAL A 855 -26.75 -27.34 7.33
N SER A 856 -25.87 -28.26 6.98
CA SER A 856 -25.41 -28.37 5.60
C SER A 856 -26.55 -28.74 4.65
N ALA A 857 -26.57 -28.14 3.46
CA ALA A 857 -27.55 -28.45 2.41
C ALA A 857 -27.40 -29.85 1.82
N ASP A 858 -26.24 -30.50 1.99
CA ASP A 858 -25.93 -31.83 1.45
C ASP A 858 -26.16 -32.98 2.45
N GLY A 859 -26.65 -32.66 3.65
CA GLY A 859 -26.96 -33.64 4.69
C GLY A 859 -25.75 -34.16 5.48
N LYS A 860 -24.51 -33.71 5.24
CA LYS A 860 -23.40 -34.03 6.18
C LYS A 860 -23.39 -33.08 7.37
N GLY A 861 -22.64 -33.44 8.41
CA GLY A 861 -22.54 -32.68 9.66
C GLY A 861 -22.14 -31.20 9.50
N PRO A 862 -22.36 -30.39 10.54
CA PRO A 862 -22.03 -28.96 10.56
C PRO A 862 -20.53 -28.71 10.36
N VAL A 863 -20.21 -27.53 9.82
CA VAL A 863 -18.83 -27.07 9.66
C VAL A 863 -18.58 -25.96 10.66
N TYR A 864 -17.55 -26.10 11.49
CA TYR A 864 -17.11 -25.07 12.42
C TYR A 864 -15.79 -24.48 11.94
N GLY A 865 -15.83 -23.20 11.59
CA GLY A 865 -14.65 -22.44 11.25
C GLY A 865 -14.06 -21.75 12.47
N LEU A 866 -12.77 -21.96 12.71
CA LEU A 866 -12.07 -21.36 13.85
C LEU A 866 -11.53 -19.96 13.55
N LYS A 867 -11.46 -19.56 12.27
CA LYS A 867 -10.88 -18.27 11.81
C LYS A 867 -9.46 -18.03 12.36
N LEU A 868 -8.66 -19.09 12.43
CA LEU A 868 -7.24 -19.02 12.77
C LEU A 868 -6.44 -18.69 11.51
N ASN A 869 -5.61 -17.66 11.59
CA ASN A 869 -4.57 -17.38 10.60
C ASN A 869 -3.18 -17.71 11.18
N LEU A 870 -2.23 -18.14 10.35
CA LEU A 870 -0.84 -18.30 10.75
C LEU A 870 -0.12 -16.95 10.93
N ASP A 871 -0.64 -15.89 10.29
CA ASP A 871 -0.04 -14.55 10.26
C ASP A 871 -0.48 -13.66 11.45
N MET A 872 -1.01 -14.26 12.52
CA MET A 872 -1.43 -13.53 13.72
C MET A 872 -0.22 -12.95 14.46
N SER A 873 -0.24 -11.64 14.72
CA SER A 873 0.89 -10.89 15.30
C SER A 873 0.62 -10.42 16.73
N LEU A 874 1.71 -10.29 17.51
CA LEU A 874 1.78 -9.71 18.85
C LEU A 874 2.63 -8.42 18.89
N ALA A 875 3.08 -7.92 17.73
CA ALA A 875 4.04 -6.82 17.62
C ALA A 875 3.54 -5.53 18.29
N ASP A 876 2.34 -5.09 17.93
CA ASP A 876 1.72 -3.87 18.46
C ASP A 876 0.44 -4.15 19.28
N ALA A 877 -0.09 -3.12 19.93
CA ALA A 877 -1.24 -3.25 20.82
C ALA A 877 -2.54 -3.64 20.10
N GLU A 878 -2.74 -3.17 18.87
CA GLU A 878 -3.93 -3.46 18.05
C GLU A 878 -3.89 -4.90 17.55
N SER A 879 -2.73 -5.35 17.06
CA SER A 879 -2.47 -6.74 16.66
C SER A 879 -2.67 -7.70 17.83
N ARG A 880 -2.18 -7.37 19.04
CA ARG A 880 -2.40 -8.18 20.25
C ARG A 880 -3.88 -8.31 20.61
N ALA A 881 -4.63 -7.21 20.56
CA ALA A 881 -6.07 -7.22 20.84
C ALA A 881 -6.83 -8.09 19.81
N THR A 882 -6.52 -7.90 18.53
CA THR A 882 -7.11 -8.67 17.42
C THR A 882 -6.80 -10.17 17.55
N THR A 883 -5.54 -10.51 17.84
CA THR A 883 -5.09 -11.89 18.07
C THR A 883 -5.84 -12.54 19.24
N ALA A 884 -5.98 -11.83 20.37
CA ALA A 884 -6.70 -12.34 21.53
C ALA A 884 -8.19 -12.58 21.24
N ASP A 885 -8.85 -11.70 20.49
CA ASP A 885 -10.27 -11.84 20.16
C ASP A 885 -10.54 -12.96 19.15
N LEU A 886 -9.65 -13.16 18.18
CA LEU A 886 -9.71 -14.31 17.27
C LEU A 886 -9.52 -15.64 18.02
N LEU A 887 -8.57 -15.73 18.95
CA LEU A 887 -8.37 -16.93 19.77
C LEU A 887 -9.55 -17.24 20.71
N LYS A 888 -10.16 -16.20 21.30
CA LYS A 888 -11.42 -16.34 22.05
C LYS A 888 -12.56 -16.83 21.17
N SER A 889 -12.67 -16.29 19.95
CA SER A 889 -13.68 -16.70 18.97
C SER A 889 -13.51 -18.16 18.55
N ALA A 890 -12.27 -18.60 18.28
CA ALA A 890 -11.95 -20.00 18.00
C ALA A 890 -12.31 -20.91 19.19
N THR A 891 -12.01 -20.48 20.42
CA THR A 891 -12.38 -21.20 21.64
C THR A 891 -13.89 -21.34 21.77
N ALA A 892 -14.65 -20.27 21.48
CA ALA A 892 -16.11 -20.30 21.49
C ALA A 892 -16.66 -21.25 20.41
N ALA A 893 -16.07 -21.28 19.22
CA ALA A 893 -16.45 -22.20 18.15
C ALA A 893 -16.27 -23.67 18.55
N ILE A 894 -15.15 -24.03 19.20
CA ILE A 894 -14.93 -25.38 19.74
C ILE A 894 -15.95 -25.73 20.83
N ARG A 895 -16.24 -24.80 21.75
CA ARG A 895 -17.27 -25.00 22.78
C ARG A 895 -18.66 -25.20 22.17
N ASN A 896 -18.99 -24.47 21.11
CA ASN A 896 -20.26 -24.63 20.40
C ASN A 896 -20.33 -25.99 19.69
N ALA A 897 -19.27 -26.39 18.99
CA ALA A 897 -19.19 -27.71 18.35
C ALA A 897 -19.42 -28.85 19.34
N TYR A 898 -18.80 -28.77 20.51
CA TYR A 898 -18.98 -29.75 21.58
C TYR A 898 -20.42 -29.77 22.12
N ARG A 899 -21.01 -28.59 22.38
CA ARG A 899 -22.38 -28.48 22.89
C ARG A 899 -23.39 -29.06 21.91
N GLU A 900 -23.27 -28.73 20.63
CA GLU A 900 -24.16 -29.26 19.60
C GLU A 900 -24.03 -30.78 19.44
N MET A 901 -22.82 -31.33 19.55
CA MET A 901 -22.63 -32.79 19.59
C MET A 901 -23.32 -33.43 20.80
N ALA A 902 -23.17 -32.84 21.97
CA ALA A 902 -23.80 -33.33 23.19
C ALA A 902 -25.33 -33.28 23.08
N ASP A 903 -25.89 -32.21 22.52
CA ASP A 903 -27.32 -32.06 22.29
C ASP A 903 -27.84 -33.11 21.28
N ILE A 904 -27.11 -33.36 20.20
CA ILE A 904 -27.44 -34.41 19.21
C ILE A 904 -27.41 -35.79 19.87
N ALA A 905 -26.36 -36.10 20.65
CA ALA A 905 -26.25 -37.37 21.37
C ALA A 905 -27.36 -37.56 22.42
N ASN A 906 -27.88 -36.47 22.99
CA ASN A 906 -29.03 -36.47 23.91
C ASN A 906 -30.39 -36.46 23.20
N GLY A 907 -30.45 -36.42 21.86
CA GLY A 907 -31.70 -36.38 21.11
C GLY A 907 -32.47 -35.06 21.22
N VAL A 908 -31.81 -33.96 21.58
CA VAL A 908 -32.44 -32.65 21.78
C VAL A 908 -32.82 -32.05 20.41
N LYS A 909 -34.11 -31.89 20.14
CA LYS A 909 -34.64 -31.10 19.02
C LYS A 909 -34.77 -29.64 19.45
N VAL A 910 -34.18 -28.70 18.70
CA VAL A 910 -34.44 -27.27 18.91
C VAL A 910 -35.82 -26.99 18.32
N ASP A 911 -36.76 -26.63 19.19
CA ASP A 911 -38.13 -26.36 18.80
C ASP A 911 -38.21 -25.05 18.00
N SER A 912 -38.99 -25.05 16.91
CA SER A 912 -39.05 -23.97 15.93
C SER A 912 -40.18 -22.96 16.19
N SER A 913 -40.51 -22.71 17.47
CA SER A 913 -41.48 -21.70 17.89
C SER A 913 -40.82 -20.43 18.42
N SER A 914 -40.02 -19.76 17.58
CA SER A 914 -39.76 -18.33 17.76
C SER A 914 -39.66 -17.60 16.42
N THR A 915 -40.62 -17.85 15.54
CA THR A 915 -41.03 -16.78 14.61
C THR A 915 -41.79 -15.73 15.40
N LYS A 916 -41.19 -14.53 15.48
CA LYS A 916 -41.81 -13.25 15.87
C LYS A 916 -42.73 -13.31 17.11
N SER A 917 -42.15 -13.25 18.30
CA SER A 917 -42.90 -12.71 19.44
C SER A 917 -42.94 -11.18 19.29
N ASN A 918 -44.12 -10.64 19.02
CA ASN A 918 -44.38 -9.23 19.29
C ASN A 918 -44.00 -8.95 20.75
N THR A 919 -43.29 -7.86 20.94
CA THR A 919 -42.87 -7.29 22.22
C THR A 919 -44.08 -6.91 23.08
N THR A 920 -44.66 -7.84 23.84
CA THR A 920 -45.60 -7.55 24.94
C THR A 920 -45.52 -8.56 26.08
N GLY A 921 -44.31 -9.01 26.43
CA GLY A 921 -44.07 -9.77 27.67
C GLY A 921 -43.46 -8.87 28.74
N THR A 922 -44.03 -8.84 29.93
CA THR A 922 -43.49 -8.10 31.09
C THR A 922 -42.07 -8.58 31.39
N ALA A 923 -41.14 -7.64 31.53
CA ALA A 923 -39.74 -7.96 31.79
C ALA A 923 -39.59 -8.85 33.05
N PRO A 924 -38.75 -9.91 33.01
CA PRO A 924 -38.45 -10.73 34.18
C PRO A 924 -38.04 -9.88 35.37
N ALA A 925 -38.59 -10.16 36.55
CA ALA A 925 -38.39 -9.33 37.75
C ALA A 925 -36.92 -9.05 38.09
N TYR A 926 -36.00 -9.96 37.75
CA TYR A 926 -34.57 -9.74 37.96
C TYR A 926 -33.98 -8.67 37.03
N LEU A 927 -34.44 -8.56 35.77
CA LEU A 927 -34.01 -7.51 34.83
C LEU A 927 -34.62 -6.17 35.21
N THR A 928 -35.88 -6.14 35.67
CA THR A 928 -36.51 -4.92 36.21
C THR A 928 -35.78 -4.43 37.46
N ASN A 929 -35.38 -5.34 38.35
CA ASN A 929 -34.58 -5.02 39.53
C ASN A 929 -33.14 -4.61 39.16
N GLN A 930 -32.57 -5.19 38.12
CA GLN A 930 -31.24 -4.84 37.63
C GLN A 930 -31.22 -3.46 36.97
N ILE A 931 -32.25 -3.12 36.19
CA ILE A 931 -32.46 -1.78 35.63
C ILE A 931 -32.71 -0.77 36.76
N ALA A 932 -33.54 -1.09 37.75
CA ALA A 932 -33.77 -0.22 38.91
C ALA A 932 -32.47 0.01 39.72
N ASN A 933 -31.60 -1.00 39.83
CA ASN A 933 -30.29 -0.85 40.46
C ASN A 933 -29.31 -0.03 39.61
N TYR A 934 -29.34 -0.16 38.28
CA TYR A 934 -28.53 0.68 37.40
C TYR A 934 -29.02 2.13 37.35
N GLN A 935 -30.34 2.35 37.40
CA GLN A 935 -30.93 3.68 37.50
C GLN A 935 -30.60 4.32 38.85
N ALA A 936 -30.72 3.57 39.96
CA ALA A 936 -30.33 4.05 41.28
C ALA A 936 -28.80 4.29 41.41
N ALA A 937 -27.98 3.55 40.67
CA ALA A 937 -26.54 3.81 40.58
C ALA A 937 -26.25 5.05 39.74
N LEU A 938 -26.99 5.28 38.65
CA LEU A 938 -26.87 6.44 37.78
C LEU A 938 -27.37 7.72 38.47
N ASP A 939 -28.47 7.65 39.22
CA ASP A 939 -28.99 8.77 40.02
C ASP A 939 -28.04 9.14 41.17
N ARG A 940 -27.27 8.17 41.71
CA ARG A 940 -26.16 8.43 42.65
C ARG A 940 -24.91 8.99 41.98
N LEU A 941 -24.74 8.77 40.67
CA LEU A 941 -23.60 9.25 39.89
C LEU A 941 -23.86 10.64 39.27
N THR A 942 -25.12 11.00 39.07
CA THR A 942 -25.57 12.27 38.45
C THR A 942 -26.25 13.23 39.42
N GLY A 943 -26.59 12.76 40.63
CA GLY A 943 -26.96 13.59 41.77
C GLY A 943 -25.73 14.00 42.58
N GLY A 944 -24.95 14.93 42.01
CA GLY A 944 -23.80 15.60 42.63
C GLY A 944 -23.50 16.90 41.90
#